data_AF-A0A2S7K8H6-F1
#
_entry.id   AF-A0A2S7K8H6-F1
#
_cell.length_a   1.000
_cell.length_b   1.000
_cell.length_c   1.000
_cell.angle_alpha   90.00
_cell.angle_beta   90.00
_cell.angle_gamma   90.00
#
_symmetry.space_group_name_H-M   'P 1'
#
loop_
_entity.id
_entity.type
_entity.pdbx_description
1 polymer ?
#
loop_
_entity_poly.entity_id
_entity_poly.type
_entity_poly.pdbx_seq_one_letter_code
_entity_poly.pdbx_strand_id
1 'polypeptide(L)'
;MVFRVDAVDGGEVRRRDVDNPVEPVAVLGKKPHAFESRHQDIGPIVPGLIFFRLLHHLVEKGVRIFGAHRMGEIAADVLGEGQRRHPHIVAADDLDAALMQRAGDGQRHQRAAIGDNHPPARQPGIQIIVHKHNIGARPVRAYSPCLRRKHAGRRRRSGPPAGTPPPRPIIAPINPPKFPFCAMAAPRSALSSQPRAGGEFRQGIFVEIKMEPHQRSLGLKLILVGALAFMLWIPAMLVHGLVFERSTRADSVREEIYGLTGGEQTISGPVIIAPALVDGGKRKDDGEPVLESMFFVFTPRALEIDAAVDASQRRRSIYEATVYDADIVVEGSFGPLLPPQLPSEIKAIHWDRAVMAVKFGANAALKGMRDKPRLFVDGEALDAAFEPGINLAALGRFGTEHALGAPGISTPFPVADPQQAFAFRLALPMSGGGALFFAPAGEETTVSMEANWPDPSFQGAYLPDAREIGAEGFTAEWRVPYLARSLPRSFPADSGLSRLDAGKTFGVRFIDAASPYQSVNRALKYALMFLGIVFLTFFLFEATTGARAHPAQYILLGLAQVIFYLLVLAFSEHVGFEAAFTGAAVATVGLSGIYAATVFHSLWRGVIAFAAFSAAYGLIYLLMKSEDYALMIGSVTAFGAIALTMYVTRKLDWYGGRDKA
;
A
#
# COMPACT_ATOMS: atom_id res chain seq x y z
N MET A 1 -10.03 53.22 18.52
CA MET A 1 -11.19 54.04 18.10
C MET A 1 -12.37 53.63 18.99
N VAL A 2 -12.71 54.49 19.96
CA VAL A 2 -13.94 54.62 20.80
C VAL A 2 -14.53 53.33 21.42
N PHE A 3 -14.13 52.94 22.64
CA PHE A 3 -14.73 53.21 23.98
C PHE A 3 -16.09 52.52 24.29
N ARG A 4 -16.10 51.65 25.31
CA ARG A 4 -16.85 51.91 26.56
C ARG A 4 -16.28 51.11 27.74
N VAL A 5 -16.13 51.84 28.84
CA VAL A 5 -15.66 51.47 30.18
C VAL A 5 -16.91 51.40 31.06
N ASP A 6 -16.95 50.44 31.99
CA ASP A 6 -17.61 50.62 33.28
C ASP A 6 -16.61 50.18 34.36
N ALA A 7 -16.53 50.97 35.42
CA ALA A 7 -15.54 50.90 36.48
C ALA A 7 -16.23 51.00 37.85
N VAL A 8 -15.43 50.71 38.88
CA VAL A 8 -15.57 51.13 40.30
C VAL A 8 -16.50 50.22 41.13
N ASP A 9 -16.19 49.67 42.32
CA ASP A 9 -15.34 49.99 43.50
C ASP A 9 -14.70 48.67 44.03
N GLY A 10 -13.65 48.57 44.87
CA GLY A 10 -13.00 49.50 45.80
C GLY A 10 -12.70 48.77 47.13
N GLY A 11 -11.40 48.56 47.45
CA GLY A 11 -10.83 48.29 48.80
C GLY A 11 -11.01 46.90 49.41
N GLU A 12 -10.18 46.38 50.32
CA GLU A 12 -8.84 46.73 50.81
C GLU A 12 -8.36 45.53 51.70
N VAL A 13 -7.09 45.17 51.55
CA VAL A 13 -6.14 44.50 52.47
C VAL A 13 -6.64 43.83 53.77
N ARG A 14 -6.29 42.54 53.95
CA ARG A 14 -5.78 42.01 55.25
C ARG A 14 -4.95 40.72 55.12
N ARG A 15 -3.70 40.79 55.59
CA ARG A 15 -2.81 39.67 55.93
C ARG A 15 -3.39 38.84 57.09
N ARG A 16 -3.19 37.52 57.05
CA ARG A 16 -2.96 36.67 58.24
C ARG A 16 -2.04 35.50 57.89
N ASP A 17 -0.90 35.46 58.55
CA ASP A 17 -0.09 34.27 58.81
C ASP A 17 -0.84 33.32 59.76
N VAL A 18 -0.75 32.00 59.53
CA VAL A 18 -0.75 30.95 60.58
C VAL A 18 0.03 29.73 60.06
N ASP A 19 1.13 29.43 60.75
CA ASP A 19 1.86 28.15 60.74
C ASP A 19 1.03 27.00 61.34
N ASN A 20 1.07 25.79 60.75
CA ASN A 20 1.57 24.56 61.41
C ASN A 20 1.53 23.34 60.45
N PRO A 21 2.35 22.28 60.72
CA PRO A 21 2.76 21.26 59.76
C PRO A 21 1.95 19.97 59.87
N VAL A 22 1.93 19.18 58.78
CA VAL A 22 1.69 17.73 58.82
C VAL A 22 2.58 17.05 57.78
N GLU A 23 3.38 16.10 58.25
CA GLU A 23 4.32 15.26 57.50
C GLU A 23 3.61 13.98 56.93
N PRO A 24 4.29 13.06 56.24
CA PRO A 24 4.05 12.74 54.83
C PRO A 24 3.20 11.48 54.59
N VAL A 25 2.52 11.42 53.44
CA VAL A 25 1.92 10.18 52.92
C VAL A 25 2.58 9.84 51.59
N ALA A 26 3.33 8.75 51.59
CA ALA A 26 3.84 8.08 50.41
C ALA A 26 2.68 7.47 49.59
N VAL A 27 2.58 7.80 48.30
CA VAL A 27 1.80 7.01 47.34
C VAL A 27 2.62 6.77 46.08
N LEU A 28 2.83 5.48 45.88
CA LEU A 28 3.35 4.75 44.72
C LEU A 28 3.10 5.39 43.35
N GLY A 29 4.16 5.30 42.53
CA GLY A 29 4.21 5.79 41.16
C GLY A 29 3.17 5.20 40.22
N LYS A 30 2.62 6.09 39.39
CA LYS A 30 2.05 5.76 38.10
C LYS A 30 2.76 6.59 37.03
N LYS A 31 3.35 5.88 36.07
CA LYS A 31 3.97 6.41 34.85
C LYS A 31 2.97 7.31 34.10
N PRO A 32 3.37 8.48 33.57
CA PRO A 32 2.53 9.21 32.62
C PRO A 32 2.49 8.45 31.29
N HIS A 33 1.27 8.26 30.78
CA HIS A 33 1.02 7.66 29.49
C HIS A 33 1.68 8.46 28.38
N ALA A 34 2.51 7.78 27.58
CA ALA A 34 2.96 8.23 26.28
C ALA A 34 1.74 8.52 25.40
N PHE A 35 1.64 9.77 24.92
CA PHE A 35 0.69 10.14 23.89
C PHE A 35 1.31 9.72 22.55
N GLU A 36 1.13 8.44 22.24
CA GLU A 36 1.58 7.84 20.98
C GLU A 36 0.68 8.37 19.86
N SER A 37 1.26 9.24 19.04
CA SER A 37 0.64 9.78 17.84
C SER A 37 0.24 8.63 16.94
N ARG A 38 -1.07 8.42 16.82
CA ARG A 38 -1.67 7.52 15.84
C ARG A 38 -1.12 7.88 14.46
N HIS A 39 -0.37 6.94 13.89
CA HIS A 39 -0.40 6.67 12.47
C HIS A 39 -1.87 6.65 12.03
N GLN A 40 -2.30 7.67 11.29
CA GLN A 40 -3.50 7.57 10.48
C GLN A 40 -3.12 6.97 9.13
N ASP A 41 -2.48 5.81 9.20
CA ASP A 41 -2.50 4.85 8.12
C ASP A 41 -3.93 4.30 8.08
N ILE A 42 -4.69 4.71 7.07
CA ILE A 42 -5.87 3.96 6.65
C ILE A 42 -5.35 2.68 5.98
N GLY A 43 -4.78 1.79 6.80
CA GLY A 43 -4.63 0.38 6.49
C GLY A 43 -6.01 -0.24 6.26
N PRO A 44 -6.09 -1.33 5.49
CA PRO A 44 -7.35 -1.80 4.93
C PRO A 44 -8.33 -2.14 6.04
N ILE A 45 -9.57 -1.69 5.83
CA ILE A 45 -10.78 -2.07 6.54
C ILE A 45 -10.67 -3.56 7.00
N VAL A 46 -10.42 -3.73 8.32
CA VAL A 46 -10.28 -5.00 9.06
C VAL A 46 -11.39 -6.03 8.81
N PRO A 47 -12.62 -5.68 8.34
CA PRO A 47 -13.57 -6.65 7.81
C PRO A 47 -13.00 -7.61 6.75
N GLY A 48 -12.05 -7.17 5.92
CA GLY A 48 -11.50 -7.99 4.83
C GLY A 48 -10.73 -9.21 5.32
N LEU A 49 -9.89 -9.08 6.35
CA LEU A 49 -9.03 -10.18 6.83
C LEU A 49 -9.81 -11.22 7.65
N ILE A 50 -10.80 -10.75 8.43
CA ILE A 50 -11.72 -11.62 9.18
C ILE A 50 -12.64 -12.36 8.22
N PHE A 51 -13.17 -11.66 7.20
CA PHE A 51 -13.96 -12.27 6.15
C PHE A 51 -13.14 -13.25 5.31
N PHE A 52 -11.87 -12.94 4.99
CA PHE A 52 -10.97 -13.83 4.25
C PHE A 52 -10.63 -15.09 5.04
N ARG A 53 -10.41 -14.98 6.36
CA ARG A 53 -10.28 -16.15 7.25
C ARG A 53 -11.58 -16.96 7.35
N LEU A 54 -12.73 -16.31 7.41
CA LEU A 54 -14.02 -17.00 7.42
C LEU A 54 -14.31 -17.70 6.08
N LEU A 55 -13.98 -17.06 4.96
CA LEU A 55 -14.17 -17.58 3.61
C LEU A 55 -13.20 -18.73 3.33
N HIS A 56 -11.93 -18.60 3.71
CA HIS A 56 -10.97 -19.71 3.68
C HIS A 56 -11.49 -20.89 4.50
N HIS A 57 -12.01 -20.64 5.70
CA HIS A 57 -12.57 -21.68 6.56
C HIS A 57 -13.86 -22.31 6.00
N LEU A 58 -14.69 -21.55 5.28
CA LEU A 58 -15.91 -22.03 4.62
C LEU A 58 -15.61 -22.80 3.33
N VAL A 59 -14.60 -22.39 2.55
CA VAL A 59 -14.12 -23.12 1.36
C VAL A 59 -13.47 -24.44 1.78
N GLU A 60 -12.62 -24.42 2.82
CA GLU A 60 -11.97 -25.61 3.37
C GLU A 60 -12.99 -26.62 3.95
N LYS A 61 -14.07 -26.11 4.57
CA LYS A 61 -15.19 -26.95 5.04
C LYS A 61 -16.11 -27.43 3.91
N GLY A 62 -16.35 -26.60 2.88
CA GLY A 62 -17.17 -26.95 1.72
C GLY A 62 -16.53 -28.06 0.86
N VAL A 63 -15.20 -28.04 0.71
CA VAL A 63 -14.44 -29.08 0.01
C VAL A 63 -14.48 -30.43 0.75
N ARG A 64 -14.72 -30.44 2.07
CA ARG A 64 -14.90 -31.69 2.85
C ARG A 64 -16.30 -32.31 2.73
N ILE A 65 -17.30 -31.57 2.26
CA ILE A 65 -18.70 -32.04 2.17
C ILE A 65 -19.01 -32.67 0.80
N PHE A 66 -18.25 -32.32 -0.25
CA PHE A 66 -18.29 -33.00 -1.55
C PHE A 66 -17.08 -33.93 -1.72
N GLY A 67 -17.25 -35.17 -1.23
CA GLY A 67 -16.48 -36.38 -1.53
C GLY A 67 -15.06 -36.23 -2.11
N ALA A 68 -14.06 -36.28 -1.24
CA ALA A 68 -12.69 -36.65 -1.62
C ALA A 68 -12.58 -38.19 -1.63
N HIS A 69 -12.51 -38.78 -2.83
CA HIS A 69 -11.78 -40.03 -3.00
C HIS A 69 -10.75 -39.83 -4.12
N ARG A 70 -9.47 -39.98 -3.74
CA ARG A 70 -8.24 -39.81 -4.53
C ARG A 70 -7.87 -38.39 -4.96
N MET A 71 -7.10 -37.71 -4.10
CA MET A 71 -6.02 -36.78 -4.50
C MET A 71 -5.06 -36.62 -3.31
N GLY A 72 -4.42 -37.72 -2.90
CA GLY A 72 -3.45 -37.75 -1.79
C GLY A 72 -2.00 -37.99 -2.21
N GLU A 73 -1.72 -38.25 -3.49
CA GLU A 73 -0.40 -38.73 -3.93
C GLU A 73 0.32 -37.81 -4.94
N ILE A 74 -0.17 -36.59 -5.19
CA ILE A 74 0.52 -35.64 -6.09
C ILE A 74 1.05 -34.41 -5.33
N ALA A 75 0.64 -34.19 -4.08
CA ALA A 75 1.07 -33.03 -3.28
C ALA A 75 2.43 -33.24 -2.57
N ALA A 76 2.96 -34.46 -2.51
CA ALA A 76 4.24 -34.74 -1.86
C ALA A 76 5.46 -34.56 -2.79
N ASP A 77 5.27 -34.61 -4.11
CA ASP A 77 6.36 -34.52 -5.09
C ASP A 77 6.66 -33.09 -5.58
N VAL A 78 5.78 -32.13 -5.32
CA VAL A 78 5.94 -30.73 -5.79
C VAL A 78 6.51 -29.79 -4.71
N LEU A 79 6.64 -30.25 -3.47
CA LEU A 79 7.23 -29.47 -2.36
C LEU A 79 8.67 -29.91 -1.98
N GLY A 80 9.28 -30.80 -2.77
CA GLY A 80 10.62 -31.34 -2.51
C GLY A 80 11.77 -30.73 -3.32
N GLU A 81 11.52 -29.95 -4.37
CA GLU A 81 12.55 -29.37 -5.24
C GLU A 81 12.59 -27.85 -5.14
N GLY A 82 13.28 -27.34 -4.13
CA GLY A 82 13.42 -25.89 -3.95
C GLY A 82 14.53 -25.43 -3.01
N GLN A 83 15.50 -26.29 -2.67
CA GLN A 83 16.72 -25.85 -2.00
C GLN A 83 17.89 -26.73 -2.45
N ARG A 84 18.69 -26.25 -3.42
CA ARG A 84 20.15 -26.50 -3.50
C ARG A 84 20.79 -25.78 -4.71
N ARG A 85 21.97 -25.20 -4.42
CA ARG A 85 23.05 -24.63 -5.28
C ARG A 85 22.90 -23.13 -5.59
N HIS A 86 23.81 -22.27 -5.14
CA HIS A 86 25.24 -22.21 -5.55
C HIS A 86 26.18 -21.59 -4.46
N PRO A 87 27.54 -21.57 -4.65
CA PRO A 87 28.52 -22.01 -3.66
C PRO A 87 29.20 -20.91 -2.85
N HIS A 88 29.70 -21.28 -1.67
CA HIS A 88 30.71 -20.51 -0.92
C HIS A 88 32.12 -20.98 -1.27
N ILE A 89 32.99 -19.99 -1.47
CA ILE A 89 34.44 -20.08 -1.58
C ILE A 89 35.04 -20.20 -0.16
N VAL A 90 36.12 -20.96 -0.10
CA VAL A 90 36.92 -21.49 1.01
C VAL A 90 37.68 -20.41 1.81
N ALA A 91 37.83 -20.65 3.13
CA ALA A 91 39.00 -20.46 4.02
C ALA A 91 38.52 -20.04 5.42
N ALA A 92 39.07 -20.47 6.56
CA ALA A 92 40.07 -21.44 6.94
C ALA A 92 39.91 -21.69 8.46
N ASP A 93 40.56 -22.75 8.92
CA ASP A 93 40.64 -23.29 10.29
C ASP A 93 40.99 -22.26 11.38
N ASP A 94 40.48 -22.42 12.61
CA ASP A 94 41.22 -23.07 13.72
C ASP A 94 40.63 -22.79 15.13
N LEU A 95 40.71 -23.85 15.95
CA LEU A 95 40.98 -23.92 17.40
C LEU A 95 39.96 -23.51 18.51
N ASP A 96 39.65 -24.55 19.28
CA ASP A 96 39.78 -24.69 20.75
C ASP A 96 38.70 -24.22 21.75
N ALA A 97 38.06 -25.26 22.32
CA ALA A 97 38.18 -25.69 23.72
C ALA A 97 37.22 -25.19 24.82
N ALA A 98 36.90 -26.18 25.67
CA ALA A 98 36.49 -26.13 27.09
C ALA A 98 35.02 -25.85 27.43
N LEU A 99 34.37 -26.44 28.44
CA LEU A 99 34.56 -27.61 29.31
C LEU A 99 33.28 -27.68 30.20
N MET A 100 32.75 -28.90 30.40
CA MET A 100 32.19 -29.48 31.64
C MET A 100 31.09 -28.79 32.51
N GLN A 101 30.00 -29.58 32.73
CA GLN A 101 29.31 -29.92 34.00
C GLN A 101 28.45 -28.85 34.73
N ARG A 102 27.37 -29.14 35.47
CA ARG A 102 26.84 -30.36 36.12
C ARG A 102 25.40 -30.14 36.64
N ALA A 103 24.72 -31.26 36.91
CA ALA A 103 23.64 -31.51 37.91
C ALA A 103 22.22 -30.98 37.59
N GLY A 104 21.12 -31.70 37.87
CA GLY A 104 20.91 -32.95 38.59
C GLY A 104 19.50 -32.93 39.23
N ASP A 105 18.82 -34.08 39.21
CA ASP A 105 17.59 -34.46 39.94
C ASP A 105 16.27 -33.71 39.63
N GLY A 106 15.09 -34.34 39.61
CA GLY A 106 14.71 -35.71 39.90
C GLY A 106 13.18 -35.83 40.06
N GLN A 107 12.73 -37.08 40.15
CA GLN A 107 11.44 -37.61 40.61
C GLN A 107 10.42 -38.17 39.61
N ARG A 108 10.12 -39.44 39.92
CA ARG A 108 9.23 -40.45 39.36
C ARG A 108 7.86 -40.40 40.05
N HIS A 109 6.79 -40.89 39.40
CA HIS A 109 6.20 -42.22 39.62
C HIS A 109 4.81 -42.39 38.99
N GLN A 110 4.44 -43.65 38.81
CA GLN A 110 3.40 -44.23 37.98
C GLN A 110 2.24 -44.83 38.81
N ARG A 111 1.08 -45.00 38.12
CA ARG A 111 0.09 -46.13 38.15
C ARG A 111 -1.04 -46.21 39.21
N ALA A 112 -2.27 -46.09 38.67
CA ALA A 112 -3.40 -47.05 38.61
C ALA A 112 -4.18 -47.55 39.87
N ALA A 113 -5.54 -47.45 39.85
CA ALA A 113 -6.53 -48.56 39.91
C ALA A 113 -8.01 -48.14 40.22
N ILE A 114 -8.97 -48.66 39.41
CA ILE A 114 -10.27 -49.37 39.67
C ILE A 114 -11.47 -48.71 40.43
N GLY A 115 -12.71 -48.88 39.90
CA GLY A 115 -13.97 -49.02 40.67
C GLY A 115 -15.32 -48.61 40.00
N ASP A 116 -16.26 -49.57 39.85
CA ASP A 116 -17.59 -49.55 39.16
C ASP A 116 -18.79 -48.90 39.92
N ASN A 117 -19.84 -48.43 39.19
CA ASN A 117 -21.28 -48.85 39.33
C ASN A 117 -22.29 -48.03 38.45
N HIS A 118 -23.45 -48.65 38.14
CA HIS A 118 -24.45 -48.44 37.05
C HIS A 118 -25.82 -47.81 37.55
N PRO A 119 -26.97 -47.71 36.79
CA PRO A 119 -27.41 -46.96 35.58
C PRO A 119 -28.84 -46.30 35.80
N PRO A 120 -29.88 -46.20 34.89
CA PRO A 120 -30.03 -46.02 33.41
C PRO A 120 -31.07 -44.91 32.97
N ALA A 121 -31.21 -44.60 31.66
CA ALA A 121 -32.52 -44.42 30.94
C ALA A 121 -32.47 -44.08 29.42
N ARG A 122 -33.09 -44.98 28.63
CA ARG A 122 -33.93 -44.90 27.38
C ARG A 122 -33.49 -44.24 26.05
N GLN A 123 -33.63 -45.07 25.00
CA GLN A 123 -33.59 -44.83 23.54
C GLN A 123 -34.92 -44.25 22.98
N PRO A 124 -35.03 -43.98 21.65
CA PRO A 124 -35.40 -45.05 20.70
C PRO A 124 -34.54 -45.12 19.42
N GLY A 125 -34.45 -46.32 18.84
CA GLY A 125 -33.55 -46.68 17.75
C GLY A 125 -34.13 -46.63 16.34
N ILE A 126 -33.22 -46.71 15.36
CA ILE A 126 -33.47 -46.98 13.94
C ILE A 126 -32.48 -48.07 13.50
N GLN A 127 -33.00 -49.11 12.84
CA GLN A 127 -32.28 -50.30 12.36
C GLN A 127 -31.39 -50.00 11.14
N ILE A 128 -30.17 -50.58 11.13
CA ILE A 128 -29.32 -50.66 9.93
C ILE A 128 -29.06 -52.14 9.64
N ILE A 129 -29.45 -52.57 8.43
CA ILE A 129 -29.16 -53.89 7.87
C ILE A 129 -27.85 -53.79 7.09
N VAL A 130 -26.87 -54.63 7.43
CA VAL A 130 -25.59 -54.75 6.72
C VAL A 130 -25.66 -55.92 5.74
N HIS A 131 -25.41 -55.64 4.45
CA HIS A 131 -25.04 -56.68 3.48
C HIS A 131 -23.59 -56.51 3.04
N LYS A 132 -22.82 -57.56 3.31
CA LYS A 132 -21.44 -57.82 2.85
C LYS A 132 -21.51 -58.39 1.43
N HIS A 133 -20.71 -57.90 0.49
CA HIS A 133 -20.37 -58.65 -0.72
C HIS A 133 -18.88 -58.54 -1.04
N ASN A 134 -18.33 -59.71 -1.34
CA ASN A 134 -16.93 -60.04 -1.45
C ASN A 134 -16.46 -59.93 -2.92
N ILE A 135 -15.19 -59.60 -3.10
CA ILE A 135 -14.52 -59.36 -4.37
C ILE A 135 -14.17 -60.69 -5.05
N GLY A 136 -14.53 -60.83 -6.33
CA GLY A 136 -14.12 -61.94 -7.21
C GLY A 136 -13.30 -61.42 -8.40
N ALA A 137 -12.09 -61.94 -8.53
CA ALA A 137 -11.05 -61.55 -9.48
C ALA A 137 -11.21 -62.12 -10.90
N ARG A 138 -10.61 -61.47 -11.93
CA ARG A 138 -9.73 -62.04 -13.02
C ARG A 138 -9.54 -61.04 -14.21
N PRO A 139 -8.56 -61.21 -15.14
CA PRO A 139 -7.38 -60.32 -15.22
C PRO A 139 -7.22 -59.55 -16.56
N VAL A 140 -6.33 -58.55 -16.55
CA VAL A 140 -5.88 -57.79 -17.73
C VAL A 140 -4.68 -58.48 -18.39
N ARG A 141 -4.72 -58.63 -19.72
CA ARG A 141 -3.66 -59.21 -20.55
C ARG A 141 -2.74 -58.13 -21.10
N ALA A 142 -1.46 -58.49 -21.16
CA ALA A 142 -0.30 -57.69 -21.51
C ALA A 142 -0.29 -57.13 -22.95
N TYR A 143 0.36 -55.98 -23.12
CA TYR A 143 0.90 -55.49 -24.39
C TYR A 143 2.41 -55.74 -24.45
N SER A 144 2.88 -56.21 -25.60
CA SER A 144 4.28 -56.18 -26.02
C SER A 144 4.39 -55.61 -27.44
N PRO A 145 5.58 -55.11 -27.83
CA PRO A 145 5.72 -54.01 -28.80
C PRO A 145 6.34 -54.47 -30.14
N CYS A 146 6.30 -53.61 -31.16
CA CYS A 146 7.21 -53.71 -32.31
C CYS A 146 7.78 -52.35 -32.74
N LEU A 147 9.10 -52.34 -32.80
CA LEU A 147 10.02 -51.31 -33.28
C LEU A 147 9.94 -51.11 -34.80
N ARG A 148 10.31 -49.90 -35.27
CA ARG A 148 11.34 -49.80 -36.32
C ARG A 148 12.10 -48.46 -36.31
N ARG A 149 13.42 -48.59 -36.37
CA ARG A 149 14.50 -47.58 -36.43
C ARG A 149 14.85 -47.22 -37.89
N LYS A 150 15.34 -45.98 -38.10
CA LYS A 150 16.65 -45.59 -38.71
C LYS A 150 16.65 -44.06 -38.92
N HIS A 151 17.51 -43.29 -38.23
CA HIS A 151 18.88 -42.85 -38.60
C HIS A 151 18.95 -42.04 -39.91
N ALA A 152 19.72 -40.96 -40.11
CA ALA A 152 20.62 -40.13 -39.30
C ALA A 152 21.20 -39.00 -40.21
N GLY A 153 21.84 -37.96 -39.63
CA GLY A 153 22.82 -37.08 -40.31
C GLY A 153 22.36 -35.62 -40.45
N ARG A 154 22.73 -34.62 -39.62
CA ARG A 154 24.03 -34.10 -39.11
C ARG A 154 24.76 -33.22 -40.14
N ARG A 155 24.81 -31.88 -39.93
CA ARG A 155 26.03 -31.07 -39.65
C ARG A 155 25.77 -29.54 -39.62
N ARG A 156 26.71 -28.87 -38.94
CA ARG A 156 26.81 -27.48 -38.45
C ARG A 156 27.43 -26.47 -39.45
N ARG A 157 27.37 -25.18 -39.03
CA ARG A 157 28.26 -24.00 -39.24
C ARG A 157 27.59 -22.92 -40.12
N SER A 158 27.74 -21.60 -39.98
CA SER A 158 28.44 -20.65 -39.08
C SER A 158 28.20 -19.22 -39.63
N GLY A 159 27.96 -18.20 -38.78
CA GLY A 159 28.41 -16.78 -38.93
C GLY A 159 27.86 -15.84 -40.05
N PRO A 160 27.70 -14.50 -39.79
CA PRO A 160 27.04 -13.47 -40.66
C PRO A 160 28.09 -12.60 -41.44
N PRO A 161 27.84 -11.50 -42.23
CA PRO A 161 27.03 -10.26 -41.91
C PRO A 161 26.35 -9.45 -43.08
N ALA A 162 25.59 -8.40 -42.68
CA ALA A 162 25.31 -7.07 -43.30
C ALA A 162 24.65 -6.87 -44.70
N GLY A 163 23.70 -5.92 -44.78
CA GLY A 163 23.59 -4.92 -45.88
C GLY A 163 22.30 -4.82 -46.73
N THR A 164 21.44 -3.83 -46.41
CA THR A 164 20.54 -3.03 -47.31
C THR A 164 19.40 -3.69 -48.14
N PRO A 165 18.32 -2.94 -48.49
CA PRO A 165 16.99 -3.50 -48.79
C PRO A 165 16.67 -3.62 -50.30
N PRO A 166 15.68 -4.46 -50.69
CA PRO A 166 15.05 -4.37 -52.02
C PRO A 166 13.58 -3.86 -51.97
N PRO A 167 13.00 -3.47 -53.14
CA PRO A 167 11.90 -2.50 -53.25
C PRO A 167 10.48 -3.10 -53.27
N ARG A 168 9.48 -2.19 -53.20
CA ARG A 168 8.03 -2.44 -53.32
C ARG A 168 7.63 -3.15 -54.62
N PRO A 169 6.50 -3.89 -54.60
CA PRO A 169 5.55 -3.85 -55.71
C PRO A 169 4.13 -3.46 -55.26
N ILE A 170 3.45 -2.69 -56.13
CA ILE A 170 2.04 -2.27 -56.08
C ILE A 170 1.24 -3.15 -57.07
N ILE A 171 -0.09 -3.24 -56.86
CA ILE A 171 -1.19 -3.68 -57.79
C ILE A 171 -1.51 -5.19 -57.66
N ALA A 172 -2.73 -5.71 -57.47
CA ALA A 172 -4.13 -5.26 -57.27
C ALA A 172 -4.99 -6.51 -56.87
N PRO A 173 -6.29 -6.38 -56.51
CA PRO A 173 -7.02 -7.35 -55.68
C PRO A 173 -7.75 -8.46 -56.48
N ILE A 174 -7.91 -9.63 -55.86
CA ILE A 174 -8.70 -10.75 -56.38
C ILE A 174 -10.02 -10.86 -55.59
N ASN A 175 -11.12 -10.77 -56.33
CA ASN A 175 -12.51 -10.95 -55.89
C ASN A 175 -12.82 -12.39 -55.43
N PRO A 176 -13.74 -12.58 -54.47
CA PRO A 176 -14.23 -13.90 -54.08
C PRO A 176 -15.35 -14.41 -55.02
N PRO A 177 -15.42 -15.72 -55.31
CA PRO A 177 -16.52 -16.29 -56.09
C PRO A 177 -17.80 -16.47 -55.25
N LYS A 178 -18.94 -16.29 -55.93
CA LYS A 178 -20.30 -16.44 -55.41
C LYS A 178 -20.94 -17.78 -55.86
N PHE A 179 -21.94 -18.20 -55.07
CA PHE A 179 -23.14 -19.02 -55.38
C PHE A 179 -23.02 -20.57 -55.44
N PRO A 180 -24.12 -21.36 -55.32
CA PRO A 180 -25.52 -21.03 -54.94
C PRO A 180 -26.17 -21.97 -53.88
N PHE A 181 -27.37 -21.56 -53.44
CA PHE A 181 -28.40 -22.33 -52.74
C PHE A 181 -29.05 -23.40 -53.65
N CYS A 182 -29.41 -24.57 -53.12
CA CYS A 182 -30.48 -25.42 -53.67
C CYS A 182 -31.14 -26.28 -52.58
N ALA A 183 -32.47 -26.41 -52.68
CA ALA A 183 -33.39 -27.08 -51.76
C ALA A 183 -33.75 -28.52 -52.22
N MET A 184 -34.59 -29.19 -51.43
CA MET A 184 -35.28 -30.49 -51.65
C MET A 184 -34.41 -31.75 -51.47
N ALA A 185 -34.86 -32.91 -50.97
CA ALA A 185 -36.15 -33.41 -50.51
C ALA A 185 -35.92 -34.66 -49.63
N ALA A 186 -36.91 -35.03 -48.82
CA ALA A 186 -36.98 -36.30 -48.10
C ALA A 186 -37.28 -37.49 -49.03
N PRO A 187 -37.01 -38.73 -48.59
CA PRO A 187 -37.82 -39.87 -48.99
C PRO A 187 -38.51 -40.54 -47.79
N ARG A 188 -39.75 -40.95 -48.04
CA ARG A 188 -40.63 -41.74 -47.17
C ARG A 188 -40.74 -43.16 -47.77
N SER A 189 -41.15 -44.10 -46.91
CA SER A 189 -41.65 -45.47 -47.18
C SER A 189 -40.62 -46.57 -47.42
N ALA A 190 -40.82 -47.86 -47.11
CA ALA A 190 -41.56 -48.63 -46.09
C ALA A 190 -41.54 -50.09 -46.60
N LEU A 191 -41.07 -51.08 -45.84
CA LEU A 191 -41.35 -52.54 -46.00
C LEU A 191 -40.64 -53.26 -44.82
N SER A 192 -41.32 -53.63 -43.75
CA SER A 192 -42.13 -54.85 -43.50
C SER A 192 -41.33 -56.16 -43.39
N SER A 193 -41.16 -56.66 -42.15
CA SER A 193 -41.30 -58.09 -41.79
C SER A 193 -41.07 -58.30 -40.28
N GLN A 194 -42.08 -58.79 -39.58
CA GLN A 194 -42.04 -59.47 -38.27
C GLN A 194 -42.35 -60.97 -38.50
N PRO A 195 -42.35 -61.91 -37.52
CA PRO A 195 -41.75 -61.97 -36.17
C PRO A 195 -41.09 -63.34 -35.82
N ARG A 196 -40.41 -63.44 -34.67
CA ARG A 196 -40.24 -64.63 -33.76
C ARG A 196 -39.09 -64.32 -32.78
N ALA A 197 -39.05 -64.69 -31.51
CA ALA A 197 -40.00 -65.12 -30.48
C ALA A 197 -39.19 -65.12 -29.16
N GLY A 198 -39.85 -64.89 -28.03
CA GLY A 198 -39.41 -65.40 -26.73
C GLY A 198 -38.53 -64.48 -25.88
N GLY A 199 -39.13 -63.93 -24.82
CA GLY A 199 -38.40 -63.27 -23.73
C GLY A 199 -39.32 -62.37 -22.94
N GLU A 200 -40.05 -62.95 -21.98
CA GLU A 200 -40.79 -62.22 -20.95
C GLU A 200 -39.90 -61.17 -20.29
N PHE A 201 -40.14 -59.89 -20.55
CA PHE A 201 -39.64 -58.82 -19.71
C PHE A 201 -40.78 -58.29 -18.86
N ARG A 202 -40.67 -58.60 -17.56
CA ARG A 202 -41.50 -58.10 -16.47
C ARG A 202 -41.79 -56.61 -16.63
N GLN A 203 -43.05 -56.25 -16.35
CA GLN A 203 -43.49 -54.87 -16.13
C GLN A 203 -42.57 -54.17 -15.13
N GLY A 204 -41.60 -53.42 -15.65
CA GLY A 204 -40.96 -52.36 -14.91
C GLY A 204 -41.96 -51.21 -14.87
N ILE A 205 -42.46 -50.88 -13.69
CA ILE A 205 -43.12 -49.60 -13.43
C ILE A 205 -42.10 -48.53 -13.82
N PHE A 206 -42.26 -47.97 -15.02
CA PHE A 206 -41.64 -46.70 -15.34
C PHE A 206 -42.36 -45.68 -14.47
N VAL A 207 -41.79 -45.39 -13.30
CA VAL A 207 -42.07 -44.13 -12.63
C VAL A 207 -41.46 -43.08 -13.53
N GLU A 208 -42.24 -42.65 -14.52
CA GLU A 208 -42.02 -41.38 -15.18
C GLU A 208 -42.13 -40.36 -14.04
N ILE A 209 -40.99 -39.97 -13.46
CA ILE A 209 -40.93 -38.79 -12.61
C ILE A 209 -41.19 -37.64 -13.57
N LYS A 210 -42.47 -37.38 -13.80
CA LYS A 210 -42.95 -36.13 -14.33
C LYS A 210 -42.55 -35.10 -13.28
N MET A 211 -41.34 -34.56 -13.43
CA MET A 211 -40.97 -33.33 -12.76
C MET A 211 -41.84 -32.24 -13.37
N GLU A 212 -43.06 -32.13 -12.84
CA GLU A 212 -43.88 -30.94 -12.95
C GLU A 212 -42.95 -29.73 -12.68
N PRO A 213 -42.95 -28.69 -13.54
CA PRO A 213 -42.01 -27.60 -13.42
C PRO A 213 -42.36 -26.85 -12.13
N HIS A 214 -41.63 -27.16 -11.05
CA HIS A 214 -41.76 -26.45 -9.79
C HIS A 214 -41.54 -24.98 -10.11
N GLN A 215 -42.59 -24.16 -9.99
CA GLN A 215 -42.50 -22.73 -10.18
C GLN A 215 -41.53 -22.20 -9.12
N ARG A 216 -40.27 -21.99 -9.50
CA ARG A 216 -39.24 -21.53 -8.59
C ARG A 216 -39.60 -20.10 -8.19
N SER A 217 -39.86 -19.89 -6.89
CA SER A 217 -40.09 -18.57 -6.31
C SER A 217 -39.01 -17.58 -6.77
N LEU A 218 -39.44 -16.40 -7.22
CA LEU A 218 -38.58 -15.28 -7.59
C LEU A 218 -37.64 -14.86 -6.43
N GLY A 219 -38.09 -15.03 -5.19
CA GLY A 219 -37.27 -14.79 -3.99
C GLY A 219 -36.07 -15.73 -3.88
N LEU A 220 -36.26 -17.04 -4.15
CA LEU A 220 -35.15 -18.00 -4.17
C LEU A 220 -34.12 -17.64 -5.26
N LYS A 221 -34.61 -17.16 -6.41
CA LYS A 221 -33.73 -16.73 -7.51
C LYS A 221 -32.94 -15.47 -7.14
N LEU A 222 -33.53 -14.51 -6.45
CA LEU A 222 -32.83 -13.33 -5.95
C LEU A 222 -31.70 -13.72 -4.98
N ILE A 223 -31.95 -14.67 -4.06
CA ILE A 223 -30.92 -15.21 -3.16
C ILE A 223 -29.78 -15.86 -3.96
N LEU A 224 -30.11 -16.64 -5.00
CA LEU A 224 -29.11 -17.26 -5.87
C LEU A 224 -28.27 -16.23 -6.62
N VAL A 225 -28.88 -15.16 -7.12
CA VAL A 225 -28.18 -14.04 -7.78
C VAL A 225 -27.27 -13.30 -6.79
N GLY A 226 -27.73 -13.08 -5.55
CA GLY A 226 -26.92 -12.53 -4.47
C GLY A 226 -25.73 -13.43 -4.13
N ALA A 227 -25.96 -14.74 -3.98
CA ALA A 227 -24.89 -15.72 -3.75
C ALA A 227 -23.88 -15.75 -4.92
N LEU A 228 -24.35 -15.59 -6.15
CA LEU A 228 -23.48 -15.48 -7.32
C LEU A 228 -22.65 -14.19 -7.33
N ALA A 229 -23.21 -13.06 -6.88
CA ALA A 229 -22.44 -11.82 -6.70
C ALA A 229 -21.30 -12.02 -5.69
N PHE A 230 -21.59 -12.67 -4.56
CA PHE A 230 -20.57 -13.04 -3.57
C PHE A 230 -19.55 -14.05 -4.14
N MET A 231 -19.98 -15.01 -4.95
CA MET A 231 -19.07 -15.95 -5.60
C MET A 231 -18.11 -15.24 -6.56
N LEU A 232 -18.59 -14.27 -7.33
CA LEU A 232 -17.77 -13.46 -8.24
C LEU A 232 -16.99 -12.34 -7.56
N TRP A 233 -17.27 -12.07 -6.28
CA TRP A 233 -16.41 -11.24 -5.48
C TRP A 233 -15.04 -11.91 -5.22
N ILE A 234 -14.97 -13.25 -5.24
CA ILE A 234 -13.71 -14.00 -5.13
C ILE A 234 -12.72 -13.64 -6.25
N PRO A 235 -13.07 -13.75 -7.55
CA PRO A 235 -12.15 -13.32 -8.60
C PRO A 235 -11.89 -11.81 -8.59
N ALA A 236 -12.84 -10.96 -8.15
CA ALA A 236 -12.56 -9.53 -7.94
C ALA A 236 -11.49 -9.29 -6.85
N MET A 237 -11.49 -10.08 -5.78
CA MET A 237 -10.43 -10.09 -4.76
C MET A 237 -9.07 -10.51 -5.33
N LEU A 238 -9.03 -11.45 -6.28
CA LEU A 238 -7.78 -11.79 -6.97
C LEU A 238 -7.24 -10.61 -7.79
N VAL A 239 -8.11 -9.86 -8.47
CA VAL A 239 -7.71 -8.63 -9.16
C VAL A 239 -7.20 -7.58 -8.17
N HIS A 240 -7.83 -7.44 -7.00
CA HIS A 240 -7.33 -6.57 -5.94
C HIS A 240 -5.94 -6.99 -5.46
N GLY A 241 -5.68 -8.30 -5.31
CA GLY A 241 -4.35 -8.83 -5.03
C GLY A 241 -3.32 -8.44 -6.08
N LEU A 242 -3.65 -8.57 -7.37
CA LEU A 242 -2.78 -8.14 -8.46
C LEU A 242 -2.49 -6.64 -8.44
N VAL A 243 -3.51 -5.81 -8.20
CA VAL A 243 -3.34 -4.35 -8.09
C VAL A 243 -2.44 -4.00 -6.91
N PHE A 244 -2.59 -4.69 -5.79
CA PHE A 244 -1.74 -4.51 -4.61
C PHE A 244 -0.28 -4.86 -4.93
N GLU A 245 -0.01 -6.03 -5.52
CA GLU A 245 1.34 -6.42 -5.95
C GLU A 245 1.95 -5.39 -6.91
N ARG A 246 1.16 -4.89 -7.86
CA ARG A 246 1.59 -3.87 -8.82
C ARG A 246 1.89 -2.53 -8.14
N SER A 247 1.05 -2.09 -7.20
CA SER A 247 1.28 -0.88 -6.40
C SER A 247 2.55 -1.00 -5.59
N THR A 248 2.73 -2.09 -4.84
CA THR A 248 3.95 -2.33 -4.04
C THR A 248 5.19 -2.39 -4.93
N ARG A 249 5.08 -2.99 -6.12
CA ARG A 249 6.19 -2.97 -7.08
C ARG A 249 6.51 -1.56 -7.56
N ALA A 250 5.49 -0.75 -7.84
CA ALA A 250 5.68 0.65 -8.22
C ALA A 250 6.41 1.42 -7.13
N ASP A 251 6.00 1.26 -5.87
CA ASP A 251 6.63 1.94 -4.73
C ASP A 251 8.10 1.51 -4.54
N SER A 252 8.39 0.22 -4.67
CA SER A 252 9.79 -0.27 -4.61
C SER A 252 10.68 0.30 -5.74
N VAL A 253 10.12 0.48 -6.94
CA VAL A 253 10.87 1.06 -8.07
C VAL A 253 11.04 2.57 -7.88
N ARG A 254 10.06 3.26 -7.28
CA ARG A 254 10.18 4.67 -6.90
C ARG A 254 11.29 4.87 -5.87
N GLU A 255 11.31 4.09 -4.81
CA GLU A 255 12.38 4.13 -3.81
C GLU A 255 13.75 3.84 -4.42
N GLU A 256 13.84 2.93 -5.38
CA GLU A 256 15.09 2.68 -6.12
C GLU A 256 15.52 3.90 -6.95
N ILE A 257 14.59 4.54 -7.66
CA ILE A 257 14.88 5.78 -8.40
C ILE A 257 15.32 6.89 -7.45
N TYR A 258 14.58 7.10 -6.35
CA TYR A 258 14.93 8.10 -5.35
C TYR A 258 16.32 7.82 -4.77
N GLY A 259 16.65 6.57 -4.44
CA GLY A 259 17.98 6.18 -3.96
C GLY A 259 19.13 6.45 -4.94
N LEU A 260 18.84 6.62 -6.23
CA LEU A 260 19.78 7.02 -7.28
C LEU A 260 19.89 8.56 -7.44
N THR A 261 18.92 9.34 -6.96
CA THR A 261 18.87 10.80 -7.12
C THR A 261 18.99 11.60 -5.82
N GLY A 262 19.39 10.96 -4.71
CA GLY A 262 19.58 11.61 -3.41
C GLY A 262 18.57 11.21 -2.33
N GLY A 263 17.52 10.49 -2.69
CA GLY A 263 16.45 10.10 -1.78
C GLY A 263 15.50 11.25 -1.46
N GLU A 264 14.61 11.03 -0.49
CA GLU A 264 13.85 12.12 0.12
C GLU A 264 14.80 13.01 0.93
N GLN A 265 14.76 14.32 0.69
CA GLN A 265 15.65 15.27 1.34
C GLN A 265 14.98 15.88 2.56
N THR A 266 15.71 15.89 3.66
CA THR A 266 15.38 16.70 4.84
C THR A 266 16.62 17.50 5.18
N ILE A 267 16.53 18.83 5.19
CA ILE A 267 17.67 19.71 5.42
C ILE A 267 17.46 20.44 6.73
N SER A 268 18.39 20.29 7.66
CA SER A 268 18.48 21.18 8.82
C SER A 268 19.21 22.46 8.42
N GLY A 269 18.85 23.59 9.02
CA GLY A 269 19.67 24.80 8.89
C GLY A 269 21.10 24.59 9.41
N PRO A 270 22.07 25.40 8.96
CA PRO A 270 23.45 25.34 9.43
C PRO A 270 23.53 25.63 10.93
N VAL A 271 24.38 24.88 11.61
CA VAL A 271 24.67 25.04 13.04
C VAL A 271 26.17 25.09 13.25
N ILE A 272 26.58 25.78 14.32
CA ILE A 272 27.96 25.74 14.79
C ILE A 272 28.07 24.68 15.87
N ILE A 273 29.10 23.86 15.80
CA ILE A 273 29.39 22.82 16.79
C ILE A 273 30.78 23.07 17.34
N ALA A 274 30.91 23.20 18.65
CA ALA A 274 32.19 23.41 19.32
C ALA A 274 32.40 22.41 20.46
N PRO A 275 33.61 21.84 20.63
CA PRO A 275 33.95 21.05 21.81
C PRO A 275 33.99 21.96 23.05
N ALA A 276 33.50 21.46 24.17
CA ALA A 276 33.57 22.09 25.48
C ALA A 276 34.17 21.13 26.50
N LEU A 277 34.85 21.69 27.50
CA LEU A 277 35.28 21.01 28.71
C LEU A 277 34.26 21.27 29.80
N VAL A 278 33.76 20.21 30.42
CA VAL A 278 32.81 20.27 31.52
C VAL A 278 33.32 19.56 32.76
N ASP A 279 32.96 20.04 33.95
CA ASP A 279 33.15 19.30 35.19
C ASP A 279 32.09 18.19 35.28
N GLY A 280 32.50 16.95 35.03
CA GLY A 280 31.62 15.77 35.08
C GLY A 280 31.26 15.31 36.49
N GLY A 281 31.61 16.09 37.53
CA GLY A 281 31.33 15.78 38.94
C GLY A 281 32.25 14.71 39.54
N LYS A 282 33.04 14.02 38.72
CA LYS A 282 34.11 13.15 39.19
C LYS A 282 35.29 14.00 39.68
N ARG A 283 35.97 13.50 40.70
CA ARG A 283 37.16 14.11 41.27
C ARG A 283 38.32 13.15 41.10
N LYS A 284 39.50 13.68 40.79
CA LYS A 284 40.75 12.94 40.83
C LYS A 284 41.16 12.71 42.29
N ASP A 285 42.17 11.87 42.50
CA ASP A 285 42.70 11.56 43.84
C ASP A 285 43.25 12.81 44.57
N ASP A 286 43.61 13.86 43.82
CA ASP A 286 44.08 15.17 44.32
C ASP A 286 42.92 16.15 44.65
N GLY A 287 41.67 15.76 44.42
CA GLY A 287 40.49 16.60 44.63
C GLY A 287 40.14 17.52 43.45
N GLU A 288 40.93 17.55 42.38
CA GLU A 288 40.62 18.34 41.17
C GLU A 288 39.47 17.70 40.37
N PRO A 289 38.61 18.50 39.70
CA PRO A 289 37.56 17.96 38.85
C PRO A 289 38.15 17.22 37.65
N VAL A 290 37.61 16.03 37.37
CA VAL A 290 37.84 15.35 36.10
C VAL A 290 37.01 16.08 35.05
N LEU A 291 37.70 16.76 34.14
CA LEU A 291 37.05 17.42 33.02
C LEU A 291 36.68 16.37 31.97
N GLU A 292 35.38 16.25 31.71
CA GLU A 292 34.85 15.50 30.59
C GLU A 292 34.70 16.46 29.41
N SER A 293 34.73 15.94 28.18
CA SER A 293 34.53 16.79 27.03
C SER A 293 33.33 16.35 26.21
N MET A 294 32.60 17.36 25.76
CA MET A 294 31.30 17.23 25.13
C MET A 294 31.14 18.31 24.08
N PHE A 295 30.32 18.03 23.07
CA PHE A 295 30.05 18.97 22.01
C PHE A 295 28.82 19.81 22.34
N PHE A 296 28.88 21.10 22.05
CA PHE A 296 27.72 21.99 22.08
C PHE A 296 27.35 22.41 20.67
N VAL A 297 26.05 22.40 20.39
CA VAL A 297 25.46 22.89 19.15
C VAL A 297 24.90 24.28 19.42
N PHE A 298 25.15 25.22 18.50
CA PHE A 298 24.63 26.58 18.51
C PHE A 298 23.80 26.79 17.25
N THR A 299 22.57 27.27 17.42
CA THR A 299 21.64 27.52 16.32
C THR A 299 21.67 28.99 15.89
N PRO A 300 21.37 29.29 14.62
CA PRO A 300 21.31 30.67 14.15
C PRO A 300 20.15 31.42 14.80
N ARG A 301 20.26 32.76 14.86
CA ARG A 301 19.20 33.63 15.35
C ARG A 301 18.11 33.80 14.29
N ALA A 302 18.50 34.19 13.08
CA ALA A 302 17.59 34.28 11.94
C ALA A 302 18.07 33.29 10.87
N LEU A 303 17.12 32.61 10.24
CA LEU A 303 17.35 31.65 9.18
C LEU A 303 16.30 31.85 8.08
N GLU A 304 16.74 32.22 6.90
CA GLU A 304 15.90 32.37 5.71
C GLU A 304 16.34 31.33 4.69
N ILE A 305 15.40 30.57 4.15
CA ILE A 305 15.68 29.52 3.17
C ILE A 305 14.85 29.80 1.93
N ASP A 306 15.50 30.02 0.80
CA ASP A 306 14.87 30.11 -0.50
C ASP A 306 15.16 28.85 -1.30
N ALA A 307 14.11 28.15 -1.74
CA ALA A 307 14.22 26.91 -2.50
C ALA A 307 13.50 27.04 -3.85
N ALA A 308 14.28 27.09 -4.93
CA ALA A 308 13.77 26.97 -6.29
C ALA A 308 13.87 25.51 -6.74
N VAL A 309 12.75 24.87 -7.04
CA VAL A 309 12.66 23.43 -7.31
C VAL A 309 12.17 23.17 -8.73
N ASP A 310 12.99 22.51 -9.53
CA ASP A 310 12.63 21.97 -10.85
C ASP A 310 12.31 20.47 -10.73
N ALA A 311 11.04 20.16 -10.58
CA ALA A 311 10.50 18.82 -10.50
C ALA A 311 10.28 18.22 -11.91
N SER A 312 10.72 16.97 -12.08
CA SER A 312 10.56 16.21 -13.31
C SER A 312 10.21 14.76 -13.03
N GLN A 313 9.58 14.10 -14.00
CA GLN A 313 9.27 12.68 -13.89
C GLN A 313 10.40 11.84 -14.48
N ARG A 314 10.82 10.81 -13.74
CA ARG A 314 11.73 9.76 -14.22
C ARG A 314 10.99 8.45 -14.34
N ARG A 315 11.26 7.73 -15.43
CA ARG A 315 10.65 6.43 -15.70
C ARG A 315 11.67 5.32 -15.55
N ARG A 316 11.22 4.21 -14.98
CA ARG A 316 11.91 2.92 -15.06
C ARG A 316 10.89 1.84 -15.40
N SER A 317 11.04 1.26 -16.59
CA SER A 317 10.00 0.39 -17.18
C SER A 317 8.69 1.17 -17.31
N ILE A 318 7.60 0.65 -16.75
CA ILE A 318 6.26 1.26 -16.70
C ILE A 318 6.02 2.14 -15.48
N TYR A 319 7.00 2.25 -14.56
CA TYR A 319 6.84 2.96 -13.30
C TYR A 319 7.45 4.36 -13.40
N GLU A 320 6.74 5.32 -12.81
CA GLU A 320 7.12 6.73 -12.77
C GLU A 320 7.42 7.17 -11.35
N ALA A 321 8.41 8.03 -11.20
CA ALA A 321 8.82 8.61 -9.93
C ALA A 321 9.12 10.10 -10.14
N THR A 322 8.61 10.96 -9.26
CA THR A 322 8.89 12.40 -9.30
C THR A 322 10.21 12.68 -8.60
N VAL A 323 11.17 13.20 -9.35
CA VAL A 323 12.47 13.66 -8.84
C VAL A 323 12.56 15.16 -9.05
N TYR A 324 13.53 15.80 -8.42
CA TYR A 324 13.74 17.23 -8.62
C TYR A 324 15.22 17.59 -8.55
N ASP A 325 15.54 18.71 -9.19
CA ASP A 325 16.74 19.48 -8.96
C ASP A 325 16.32 20.75 -8.20
N ALA A 326 16.98 21.05 -7.08
CA ALA A 326 16.68 22.19 -6.23
C ALA A 326 17.92 23.05 -6.02
N ASP A 327 17.78 24.35 -6.26
CA ASP A 327 18.77 25.36 -5.88
C ASP A 327 18.31 25.98 -4.56
N ILE A 328 18.99 25.59 -3.48
CA ILE A 328 18.62 26.00 -2.12
C ILE A 328 19.63 27.01 -1.62
N VAL A 329 19.15 28.19 -1.27
CA VAL A 329 19.94 29.25 -0.65
C VAL A 329 19.51 29.36 0.81
N VAL A 330 20.47 29.25 1.71
CA VAL A 330 20.26 29.37 3.15
C VAL A 330 21.01 30.58 3.66
N GLU A 331 20.29 31.59 4.09
CA GLU A 331 20.83 32.84 4.65
C GLU A 331 20.48 32.96 6.12
N GLY A 332 21.29 33.70 6.85
CA GLY A 332 20.97 33.94 8.24
C GLY A 332 22.06 34.65 9.00
N SER A 333 21.86 34.73 10.31
CA SER A 333 22.83 35.31 11.22
C SER A 333 22.93 34.51 12.50
N PHE A 334 24.15 34.40 13.00
CA PHE A 334 24.40 33.97 14.36
C PHE A 334 24.51 35.21 15.24
N GLY A 335 23.83 35.18 16.40
CA GLY A 335 24.11 36.14 17.47
C GLY A 335 25.43 35.81 18.17
N PRO A 336 25.76 36.53 19.25
CA PRO A 336 26.85 36.11 20.15
C PRO A 336 26.65 34.65 20.56
N LEU A 337 27.64 33.80 20.23
CA LEU A 337 27.59 32.36 20.48
C LEU A 337 27.82 32.06 21.97
N LEU A 338 28.59 32.91 22.65
CA LEU A 338 28.78 32.78 24.09
C LEU A 338 27.53 33.27 24.84
N PRO A 339 26.87 32.42 25.64
CA PRO A 339 25.80 32.91 26.50
C PRO A 339 26.37 33.88 27.55
N PRO A 340 25.60 34.89 28.00
CA PRO A 340 26.06 35.88 28.99
C PRO A 340 26.55 35.26 30.31
N GLN A 341 26.01 34.08 30.65
CA GLN A 341 26.41 33.26 31.79
C GLN A 341 26.53 31.82 31.29
N LEU A 342 27.76 31.32 31.23
CA LEU A 342 28.01 29.90 31.02
C LEU A 342 27.49 29.12 32.24
N PRO A 343 26.79 27.99 32.04
CA PRO A 343 26.53 27.04 33.13
C PRO A 343 27.84 26.74 33.89
N SER A 344 27.79 26.64 35.21
CA SER A 344 28.98 26.50 36.06
C SER A 344 29.76 25.21 35.80
N GLU A 345 29.10 24.25 35.16
CA GLU A 345 29.65 22.99 34.68
C GLU A 345 30.60 23.20 33.50
N ILE A 346 30.37 24.19 32.62
CA ILE A 346 31.22 24.47 31.46
C ILE A 346 32.45 25.28 31.89
N LYS A 347 33.63 24.69 31.74
CA LYS A 347 34.91 25.32 32.11
C LYS A 347 35.58 26.03 30.95
N ALA A 348 35.45 25.50 29.73
CA ALA A 348 36.02 26.10 28.53
C ALA A 348 35.28 25.62 27.27
N ILE A 349 35.26 26.44 26.22
CA ILE A 349 34.80 26.07 24.88
C ILE A 349 35.95 26.29 23.90
N HIS A 350 36.23 25.29 23.07
CA HIS A 350 37.30 25.29 22.07
C HIS A 350 36.79 25.84 20.74
N TRP A 351 36.69 27.16 20.66
CA TRP A 351 36.24 27.88 19.46
C TRP A 351 37.19 27.71 18.26
N ASP A 352 38.48 27.46 18.51
CA ASP A 352 39.50 27.15 17.50
C ASP A 352 39.23 25.84 16.75
N ARG A 353 38.38 24.98 17.31
CA ARG A 353 37.98 23.68 16.74
C ARG A 353 36.50 23.61 16.39
N ALA A 354 35.85 24.77 16.33
CA ALA A 354 34.46 24.83 15.94
C ALA A 354 34.28 24.41 14.47
N VAL A 355 33.12 23.86 14.18
CA VAL A 355 32.74 23.34 12.86
C VAL A 355 31.37 23.86 12.51
N MET A 356 31.19 24.30 11.28
CA MET A 356 29.88 24.56 10.72
C MET A 356 29.37 23.26 10.08
N ALA A 357 28.15 22.85 10.44
CA ALA A 357 27.55 21.62 9.97
C ALA A 357 26.12 21.84 9.51
N VAL A 358 25.74 21.11 8.46
CA VAL A 358 24.38 21.04 7.94
C VAL A 358 23.96 19.57 7.96
N LYS A 359 22.96 19.25 8.79
CA LYS A 359 22.45 17.90 8.89
C LYS A 359 21.46 17.61 7.76
N PHE A 360 21.53 16.41 7.20
CA PHE A 360 20.54 15.87 6.27
C PHE A 360 19.74 14.73 6.89
N GLY A 361 18.59 14.38 6.32
CA GLY A 361 17.72 13.31 6.86
C GLY A 361 18.31 11.90 6.73
N ALA A 362 19.13 11.65 5.71
CA ALA A 362 19.73 10.34 5.46
C ALA A 362 21.07 10.47 4.73
N ASN A 363 21.93 9.45 4.80
CA ASN A 363 23.19 9.44 4.04
C ASN A 363 22.97 9.43 2.52
N ALA A 364 21.82 8.94 2.06
CA ALA A 364 21.44 8.99 0.65
C ALA A 364 21.38 10.43 0.12
N ALA A 365 21.06 11.40 0.99
CA ALA A 365 20.99 12.83 0.66
C ALA A 365 22.24 13.35 -0.04
N LEU A 366 23.41 12.87 0.40
CA LEU A 366 24.71 13.29 -0.12
C LEU A 366 24.92 12.89 -1.58
N LYS A 367 24.29 11.81 -2.04
CA LYS A 367 24.32 11.43 -3.46
C LYS A 367 23.62 12.45 -4.35
N GLY A 368 22.70 13.23 -3.78
CA GLY A 368 21.99 14.28 -4.49
C GLY A 368 22.78 15.58 -4.60
N MET A 369 23.94 15.73 -3.98
CA MET A 369 24.72 16.97 -4.07
C MET A 369 25.24 17.17 -5.51
N ARG A 370 24.81 18.24 -6.18
CA ARG A 370 25.10 18.47 -7.62
C ARG A 370 26.40 19.23 -7.83
N ASP A 371 26.80 20.07 -6.88
CA ASP A 371 28.03 20.88 -6.93
C ASP A 371 28.58 21.13 -5.51
N LYS A 372 29.79 21.70 -5.42
CA LYS A 372 30.42 22.10 -4.15
C LYS A 372 29.56 23.19 -3.46
N PRO A 373 29.22 23.02 -2.16
CA PRO A 373 28.59 24.07 -1.38
C PRO A 373 29.43 25.35 -1.36
N ARG A 374 28.78 26.50 -1.51
CA ARG A 374 29.45 27.81 -1.46
C ARG A 374 29.03 28.55 -0.20
N LEU A 375 29.98 28.84 0.67
CA LEU A 375 29.76 29.55 1.92
C LEU A 375 30.31 30.97 1.83
N PHE A 376 29.50 31.93 2.22
CA PHE A 376 29.88 33.31 2.41
C PHE A 376 29.66 33.69 3.88
N VAL A 377 30.59 34.43 4.47
CA VAL A 377 30.50 34.96 5.83
C VAL A 377 30.70 36.46 5.75
N ASP A 378 29.76 37.23 6.30
CA ASP A 378 29.77 38.70 6.24
C ASP A 378 29.99 39.27 4.82
N GLY A 379 29.52 38.54 3.80
CA GLY A 379 29.63 38.90 2.38
C GLY A 379 30.90 38.41 1.69
N GLU A 380 31.90 37.91 2.42
CA GLU A 380 33.12 37.36 1.85
C GLU A 380 32.99 35.87 1.54
N ALA A 381 33.42 35.46 0.35
CA ALA A 381 33.44 34.05 -0.02
C ALA A 381 34.54 33.32 0.75
N LEU A 382 34.15 32.31 1.53
CA LEU A 382 35.08 31.44 2.24
C LEU A 382 35.33 30.18 1.40
N ASP A 383 36.59 29.84 1.15
CA ASP A 383 36.94 28.54 0.55
C ASP A 383 36.81 27.43 1.59
N ALA A 384 35.56 27.11 1.93
CA ALA A 384 35.22 26.07 2.87
C ALA A 384 35.47 24.68 2.25
N ALA A 385 36.31 23.89 2.92
CA ALA A 385 36.53 22.49 2.59
C ALA A 385 35.45 21.65 3.27
N PHE A 386 34.27 21.60 2.65
CA PHE A 386 33.17 20.75 3.12
C PHE A 386 33.52 19.27 2.95
N GLU A 387 33.42 18.53 4.05
CA GLU A 387 33.56 17.09 4.11
C GLU A 387 32.18 16.42 4.25
N PRO A 388 31.99 15.22 3.66
CA PRO A 388 30.77 14.46 3.79
C PRO A 388 30.64 13.88 5.21
N GLY A 389 29.44 13.97 5.75
CA GLY A 389 29.10 13.55 7.10
C GLY A 389 29.44 14.60 8.16
N ILE A 390 28.84 14.40 9.33
CA ILE A 390 29.17 15.16 10.54
C ILE A 390 29.76 14.16 11.52
N ASN A 391 31.08 14.15 11.65
CA ASN A 391 31.80 13.23 12.53
C ASN A 391 32.32 13.96 13.76
N LEU A 392 31.51 13.96 14.83
CA LEU A 392 31.87 14.62 16.08
C LEU A 392 33.10 13.94 16.72
N ALA A 393 33.25 12.62 16.58
CA ALA A 393 34.40 11.91 17.13
C ALA A 393 35.74 12.31 16.48
N ALA A 394 35.72 12.71 15.21
CA ALA A 394 36.90 13.21 14.50
C ALA A 394 37.35 14.60 14.98
N LEU A 395 36.46 15.38 15.62
CA LEU A 395 36.75 16.72 16.16
C LEU A 395 37.47 16.70 17.52
N GLY A 396 37.73 15.50 18.04
CA GLY A 396 38.53 15.26 19.23
C GLY A 396 38.01 14.04 19.97
N ARG A 397 38.88 13.04 20.22
CA ARG A 397 38.56 11.94 21.13
C ARG A 397 38.42 12.50 22.54
N PHE A 398 37.18 12.62 22.97
CA PHE A 398 36.81 13.10 24.28
C PHE A 398 35.81 12.12 24.91
N GLY A 399 36.30 10.92 25.24
CA GLY A 399 35.64 9.99 26.18
C GLY A 399 34.34 9.30 25.75
N THR A 400 33.67 9.67 24.65
CA THR A 400 32.47 8.94 24.21
C THR A 400 32.85 7.77 23.31
N GLU A 401 32.72 6.55 23.82
CA GLU A 401 32.99 5.29 23.11
C GLU A 401 32.05 5.03 21.91
N HIS A 402 31.04 5.87 21.71
CA HIS A 402 30.12 5.81 20.58
C HIS A 402 30.46 6.91 19.57
N ALA A 403 30.81 6.51 18.34
CA ALA A 403 30.96 7.43 17.23
C ALA A 403 29.62 8.14 16.96
N LEU A 404 29.50 9.40 17.40
CA LEU A 404 28.36 10.26 17.12
C LEU A 404 28.50 10.84 15.71
N GLY A 405 28.19 10.02 14.71
CA GLY A 405 28.09 10.42 13.31
C GLY A 405 26.66 10.83 12.95
N ALA A 406 26.50 11.86 12.12
CA ALA A 406 25.21 12.20 11.51
C ALA A 406 25.34 12.40 9.99
N PRO A 407 24.30 12.04 9.21
CA PRO A 407 24.20 12.41 7.81
C PRO A 407 24.21 13.94 7.64
N GLY A 408 24.99 14.44 6.70
CA GLY A 408 25.13 15.89 6.51
C GLY A 408 26.44 16.25 5.85
N ILE A 409 26.79 17.53 5.88
CA ILE A 409 28.10 18.06 5.50
C ILE A 409 28.66 18.88 6.66
N SER A 410 29.98 18.97 6.74
CA SER A 410 30.65 19.79 7.75
C SER A 410 31.93 20.43 7.22
N THR A 411 32.29 21.59 7.74
CA THR A 411 33.56 22.27 7.42
C THR A 411 34.16 22.87 8.69
N PRO A 412 35.49 22.84 8.87
CA PRO A 412 36.15 23.61 9.92
C PRO A 412 35.72 25.07 9.88
N PHE A 413 35.38 25.62 11.05
CA PHE A 413 34.89 26.99 11.22
C PHE A 413 35.40 27.56 12.54
N PRO A 414 36.71 27.82 12.69
CA PRO A 414 37.26 28.39 13.91
C PRO A 414 36.66 29.78 14.16
N VAL A 415 36.08 29.97 15.35
CA VAL A 415 35.44 31.24 15.72
C VAL A 415 36.46 32.11 16.46
N ALA A 416 36.85 33.23 15.84
CA ALA A 416 37.86 34.13 16.41
C ALA A 416 37.34 34.89 17.64
N ASP A 417 36.11 35.43 17.57
CA ASP A 417 35.43 36.09 18.68
C ASP A 417 34.00 35.55 18.83
N PRO A 418 33.71 34.74 19.87
CA PRO A 418 32.37 34.19 20.09
C PRO A 418 31.35 35.23 20.60
N GLN A 419 31.77 36.46 20.92
CA GLN A 419 30.87 37.57 21.26
C GLN A 419 30.41 38.34 20.03
N GLN A 420 31.12 38.23 18.91
CA GLN A 420 30.78 38.93 17.67
C GLN A 420 29.70 38.16 16.92
N ALA A 421 28.63 38.86 16.53
CA ALA A 421 27.62 38.34 15.62
C ALA A 421 28.15 38.37 14.18
N PHE A 422 27.74 37.40 13.37
CA PHE A 422 28.11 37.31 11.96
C PHE A 422 26.94 36.80 11.11
N ALA A 423 26.91 37.22 9.86
CA ALA A 423 25.96 36.75 8.85
C ALA A 423 26.60 35.65 8.00
N PHE A 424 25.77 34.75 7.48
CA PHE A 424 26.21 33.74 6.53
C PHE A 424 25.22 33.59 5.37
N ARG A 425 25.75 33.16 4.22
CA ARG A 425 24.97 32.68 3.07
C ARG A 425 25.57 31.38 2.58
N LEU A 426 24.75 30.35 2.48
CA LEU A 426 25.14 29.02 2.01
C LEU A 426 24.29 28.64 0.79
N ALA A 427 24.94 28.37 -0.34
CA ALA A 427 24.27 27.85 -1.54
C ALA A 427 24.47 26.33 -1.64
N LEU A 428 23.36 25.59 -1.75
CA LEU A 428 23.27 24.14 -1.79
C LEU A 428 22.49 23.69 -3.04
N PRO A 429 23.16 23.51 -4.19
CA PRO A 429 22.55 22.88 -5.36
C PRO A 429 22.46 21.37 -5.13
N MET A 430 21.26 20.82 -5.12
CA MET A 430 21.04 19.39 -4.87
C MET A 430 19.89 18.81 -5.68
N SER A 431 19.87 17.49 -5.80
CA SER A 431 18.77 16.72 -6.34
C SER A 431 18.14 15.86 -5.25
N GLY A 432 16.88 15.51 -5.44
CA GLY A 432 16.16 14.62 -4.55
C GLY A 432 15.03 13.90 -5.26
N GLY A 433 14.31 13.08 -4.51
CA GLY A 433 13.17 12.32 -4.98
C GLY A 433 12.03 12.40 -4.00
N GLY A 434 10.79 12.54 -4.51
CA GLY A 434 9.55 12.39 -3.75
C GLY A 434 9.22 13.50 -2.75
N ALA A 435 10.17 13.98 -1.95
CA ALA A 435 9.92 14.99 -0.92
C ALA A 435 11.13 15.87 -0.63
N LEU A 436 10.85 17.11 -0.21
CA LEU A 436 11.80 18.09 0.29
C LEU A 436 11.24 18.69 1.59
N PHE A 437 11.96 18.46 2.69
CA PHE A 437 11.62 18.93 4.02
C PHE A 437 12.74 19.80 4.61
N PHE A 438 12.35 20.71 5.49
CA PHE A 438 13.25 21.57 6.25
C PHE A 438 13.01 21.40 7.74
N ALA A 439 14.07 21.56 8.54
CA ALA A 439 13.97 21.65 9.98
C ALA A 439 14.23 23.10 10.45
N PRO A 440 13.39 23.66 11.35
CA PRO A 440 13.51 25.04 11.81
C PRO A 440 14.64 25.18 12.83
N ALA A 441 15.88 25.19 12.33
CA ALA A 441 17.06 25.29 13.17
C ALA A 441 17.20 26.68 13.81
N GLY A 442 16.86 27.74 13.07
CA GLY A 442 16.98 29.13 13.55
C GLY A 442 15.99 29.48 14.66
N GLU A 443 16.29 30.52 15.44
CA GLU A 443 15.31 31.06 16.38
C GLU A 443 14.06 31.55 15.64
N GLU A 444 14.25 32.26 14.55
CA GLU A 444 13.21 32.51 13.57
C GLU A 444 13.64 31.86 12.26
N THR A 445 12.77 30.99 11.72
CA THR A 445 13.02 30.34 10.43
C THR A 445 11.92 30.73 9.45
N THR A 446 12.28 31.34 8.34
CA THR A 446 11.41 31.56 7.18
C THR A 446 11.86 30.65 6.04
N VAL A 447 10.91 30.05 5.35
CA VAL A 447 11.17 29.24 4.15
C VAL A 447 10.26 29.72 3.05
N SER A 448 10.84 30.06 1.90
CA SER A 448 10.13 30.28 0.65
C SER A 448 10.45 29.12 -0.30
N MET A 449 9.43 28.61 -0.98
CA MET A 449 9.59 27.55 -1.98
C MET A 449 8.79 27.88 -3.22
N GLU A 450 9.44 27.75 -4.38
CA GLU A 450 8.81 27.79 -5.69
C GLU A 450 9.10 26.47 -6.40
N ALA A 451 8.08 25.85 -6.99
CA ALA A 451 8.27 24.63 -7.76
C ALA A 451 7.34 24.57 -8.98
N ASN A 452 7.83 24.02 -10.10
CA ASN A 452 7.07 23.75 -11.33
C ASN A 452 6.22 22.47 -11.26
N TRP A 453 5.60 22.20 -10.10
CA TRP A 453 4.74 21.02 -9.88
C TRP A 453 3.32 21.43 -9.48
N PRO A 454 2.25 20.92 -10.13
CA PRO A 454 0.89 21.37 -9.85
C PRO A 454 0.23 20.75 -8.61
N ASP A 455 0.75 19.60 -8.14
CA ASP A 455 0.10 18.80 -7.09
C ASP A 455 0.97 18.67 -5.82
N PRO A 456 1.19 19.76 -5.05
CA PRO A 456 1.94 19.69 -3.81
C PRO A 456 1.14 19.04 -2.68
N SER A 457 1.80 18.19 -1.90
CA SER A 457 1.29 17.75 -0.60
C SER A 457 2.13 18.36 0.51
N PHE A 458 1.59 19.40 1.14
CA PHE A 458 2.20 20.04 2.31
C PHE A 458 2.09 19.12 3.53
N GLN A 459 3.24 18.78 4.12
CA GLN A 459 3.35 17.80 5.19
C GLN A 459 4.31 18.26 6.30
N GLY A 460 4.22 17.61 7.46
CA GLY A 460 5.07 17.85 8.62
C GLY A 460 4.39 18.64 9.72
N ALA A 461 5.18 19.25 10.59
CA ALA A 461 4.70 19.90 11.81
C ALA A 461 4.08 21.29 11.57
N TYR A 462 4.34 21.91 10.41
CA TYR A 462 3.89 23.25 10.06
C TYR A 462 3.36 23.28 8.63
N LEU A 463 2.18 23.88 8.43
CA LEU A 463 1.64 24.18 7.11
C LEU A 463 2.13 25.55 6.64
N PRO A 464 2.15 25.84 5.32
CA PRO A 464 2.48 27.17 4.82
C PRO A 464 1.51 28.21 5.36
N ASP A 465 2.02 29.38 5.73
CA ASP A 465 1.23 30.56 6.10
C ASP A 465 0.58 31.18 4.85
N ALA A 466 1.28 31.14 3.71
CA ALA A 466 0.79 31.52 2.40
C ALA A 466 1.13 30.45 1.36
N ARG A 467 0.21 30.21 0.41
CA ARG A 467 0.44 29.32 -0.73
C ARG A 467 -0.42 29.70 -1.93
N GLU A 468 0.16 29.58 -3.11
CA GLU A 468 -0.56 29.65 -4.39
C GLU A 468 -0.28 28.37 -5.17
N ILE A 469 -1.32 27.71 -5.66
CA ILE A 469 -1.21 26.46 -6.43
C ILE A 469 -1.88 26.70 -7.78
N GLY A 470 -1.12 26.53 -8.85
CA GLY A 470 -1.55 26.68 -10.24
C GLY A 470 -1.24 25.44 -11.09
N ALA A 471 -1.66 25.47 -12.35
CA ALA A 471 -1.41 24.36 -13.28
C ALA A 471 0.07 24.20 -13.66
N GLU A 472 0.86 25.26 -13.59
CA GLU A 472 2.29 25.27 -13.94
C GLU A 472 3.20 25.04 -12.72
N GLY A 473 2.67 25.10 -11.50
CA GLY A 473 3.49 25.07 -10.29
C GLY A 473 2.81 25.58 -9.03
N PHE A 474 3.59 25.70 -7.96
CA PHE A 474 3.16 26.31 -6.71
C PHE A 474 4.24 27.21 -6.09
N THR A 475 3.79 28.16 -5.27
CA THR A 475 4.62 28.90 -4.33
C THR A 475 4.09 28.67 -2.91
N ALA A 476 5.00 28.61 -1.94
CA ALA A 476 4.66 28.41 -0.54
C ALA A 476 5.64 29.12 0.39
N GLU A 477 5.10 29.70 1.46
CA GLU A 477 5.89 30.39 2.48
C GLU A 477 5.54 29.85 3.87
N TRP A 478 6.57 29.59 4.68
CA TRP A 478 6.43 29.19 6.07
C TRP A 478 7.20 30.15 6.96
N ARG A 479 6.64 30.47 8.14
CA ARG A 479 7.34 31.16 9.21
C ARG A 479 7.20 30.41 10.52
N VAL A 480 8.33 29.93 11.04
CA VAL A 480 8.39 29.23 12.34
C VAL A 480 9.07 30.14 13.38
N PRO A 481 8.31 30.69 14.35
CA PRO A 481 8.86 31.54 15.39
C PRO A 481 9.54 30.74 16.50
N TYR A 482 10.39 31.42 17.29
CA TYR A 482 11.25 30.82 18.32
C TYR A 482 10.53 29.93 19.31
N LEU A 483 9.37 30.36 19.82
CA LEU A 483 8.64 29.60 20.84
C LEU A 483 7.90 28.39 20.26
N ALA A 484 7.64 28.38 18.94
CA ALA A 484 7.02 27.24 18.28
C ALA A 484 8.02 26.10 18.08
N ARG A 485 9.32 26.41 17.99
CA ARG A 485 10.38 25.40 17.90
C ARG A 485 10.63 24.78 19.28
N SER A 486 10.76 23.46 19.36
CA SER A 486 11.16 22.77 20.61
C SER A 486 12.68 22.56 20.65
N LEU A 487 13.43 23.61 20.31
CA LEU A 487 14.89 23.58 20.22
C LEU A 487 15.44 24.78 21.01
N PRO A 488 16.43 24.61 21.91
CA PRO A 488 17.07 25.73 22.60
C PRO A 488 18.09 26.42 21.68
N ARG A 489 18.57 27.63 22.05
CA ARG A 489 19.59 28.36 21.26
C ARG A 489 20.92 27.61 21.19
N SER A 490 21.24 26.92 22.27
CA SER A 490 22.36 26.00 22.33
C SER A 490 22.01 24.79 23.19
N PHE A 491 22.61 23.65 22.85
CA PHE A 491 22.37 22.41 23.58
C PHE A 491 23.57 21.46 23.45
N PRO A 492 23.80 20.60 24.46
CA PRO A 492 24.82 19.56 24.34
C PRO A 492 24.40 18.52 23.30
N ALA A 493 25.33 18.07 22.46
CA ALA A 493 25.14 16.99 21.49
C ALA A 493 25.33 15.59 22.13
N ASP A 494 24.88 15.44 23.37
CA ASP A 494 24.96 14.21 24.19
C ASP A 494 24.35 12.97 23.50
N SER A 495 23.27 13.21 22.78
CA SER A 495 22.45 12.27 22.03
C SER A 495 22.64 12.42 20.51
N GLY A 496 23.73 13.08 20.10
CA GLY A 496 24.01 13.45 18.72
C GLY A 496 23.17 14.62 18.23
N LEU A 497 22.96 14.69 16.92
CA LEU A 497 22.26 15.80 16.24
C LEU A 497 20.79 15.51 15.95
N SER A 498 20.21 14.47 16.56
CA SER A 498 18.81 14.08 16.40
C SER A 498 17.81 15.13 16.92
N ARG A 499 18.25 16.09 17.73
CA ARG A 499 17.40 17.20 18.20
C ARG A 499 17.11 18.22 17.09
N LEU A 500 17.95 18.32 16.07
CA LEU A 500 17.77 19.28 14.96
C LEU A 500 16.53 18.97 14.13
N ASP A 501 16.14 17.69 14.06
CA ASP A 501 15.08 17.16 13.22
C ASP A 501 14.04 16.34 13.99
N ALA A 502 13.97 16.47 15.33
CA ALA A 502 13.14 15.69 16.25
C ALA A 502 11.61 15.86 16.04
N GLY A 503 11.10 15.42 14.88
CA GLY A 503 9.69 15.39 14.52
C GLY A 503 9.08 16.75 14.15
N LYS A 504 9.90 17.78 13.96
CA LYS A 504 9.45 19.15 13.63
C LYS A 504 9.84 19.62 12.24
N THR A 505 10.05 18.68 11.33
CA THR A 505 10.27 19.01 9.93
C THR A 505 8.97 19.40 9.25
N PHE A 506 9.06 20.21 8.22
CA PHE A 506 7.94 20.66 7.40
C PHE A 506 8.40 20.87 5.96
N GLY A 507 7.47 20.78 5.01
CA GLY A 507 7.81 20.91 3.60
C GLY A 507 6.79 20.26 2.69
N VAL A 508 7.25 19.77 1.55
CA VAL A 508 6.40 19.32 0.45
C VAL A 508 6.79 17.92 0.01
N ARG A 509 5.78 17.09 -0.18
CA ARG A 509 5.85 15.84 -0.93
C ARG A 509 5.25 16.05 -2.31
N PHE A 510 6.00 15.71 -3.34
CA PHE A 510 5.57 15.77 -4.74
C PHE A 510 4.77 14.51 -5.05
N ILE A 511 3.45 14.60 -4.89
CA ILE A 511 2.55 13.48 -5.16
C ILE A 511 2.26 13.43 -6.66
N ASP A 512 2.20 12.21 -7.18
CA ASP A 512 1.59 11.93 -8.47
C ASP A 512 0.08 11.76 -8.26
N ALA A 513 -0.68 12.82 -8.56
CA ALA A 513 -2.12 12.88 -8.28
C ALA A 513 -2.95 11.83 -9.05
N ALA A 514 -2.38 11.16 -10.05
CA ALA A 514 -3.11 10.27 -10.96
C ALA A 514 -2.52 8.86 -11.07
N SER A 515 -2.10 8.26 -9.96
CA SER A 515 -1.65 6.86 -9.97
C SER A 515 -2.79 5.90 -10.36
N PRO A 516 -2.66 5.14 -11.47
CA PRO A 516 -3.71 4.22 -11.93
C PRO A 516 -4.03 3.14 -10.91
N TYR A 517 -3.03 2.73 -10.12
CA TYR A 517 -3.17 1.73 -9.07
C TYR A 517 -4.12 2.20 -7.97
N GLN A 518 -4.03 3.47 -7.56
CA GLN A 518 -4.92 4.03 -6.56
C GLN A 518 -6.36 4.09 -7.07
N SER A 519 -6.57 4.56 -8.30
CA SER A 519 -7.91 4.66 -8.90
C SER A 519 -8.58 3.29 -9.02
N VAL A 520 -7.87 2.26 -9.51
CA VAL A 520 -8.40 0.89 -9.62
C VAL A 520 -8.67 0.30 -8.23
N ASN A 521 -7.77 0.52 -7.27
CA ASN A 521 -7.97 0.06 -5.90
C ASN A 521 -9.22 0.67 -5.25
N ARG A 522 -9.46 1.98 -5.43
CA ARG A 522 -10.68 2.67 -4.97
C ARG A 522 -11.94 2.00 -5.56
N ALA A 523 -11.96 1.71 -6.85
CA ALA A 523 -13.10 1.07 -7.50
C ALA A 523 -13.35 -0.37 -7.01
N LEU A 524 -12.29 -1.15 -6.80
CA LEU A 524 -12.39 -2.54 -6.35
C LEU A 524 -12.97 -2.68 -4.93
N LYS A 525 -12.76 -1.68 -4.05
CA LYS A 525 -13.43 -1.63 -2.74
C LYS A 525 -14.96 -1.64 -2.86
N TYR A 526 -15.50 -1.12 -3.96
CA TYR A 526 -16.94 -1.08 -4.25
C TYR A 526 -17.38 -2.12 -5.29
N ALA A 527 -16.53 -3.10 -5.63
CA ALA A 527 -16.82 -4.10 -6.66
C ALA A 527 -18.12 -4.86 -6.38
N LEU A 528 -18.40 -5.21 -5.12
CA LEU A 528 -19.62 -5.93 -4.75
C LEU A 528 -20.90 -5.12 -5.03
N MET A 529 -20.88 -3.81 -4.75
CA MET A 529 -22.00 -2.91 -5.08
C MET A 529 -22.23 -2.87 -6.58
N PHE A 530 -21.14 -2.76 -7.35
CA PHE A 530 -21.19 -2.70 -8.80
C PHE A 530 -21.70 -4.02 -9.43
N LEU A 531 -21.13 -5.16 -9.04
CA LEU A 531 -21.62 -6.49 -9.40
C LEU A 531 -23.11 -6.64 -9.04
N GLY A 532 -23.49 -6.17 -7.85
CA GLY A 532 -24.86 -6.15 -7.37
C GLY A 532 -25.81 -5.39 -8.29
N ILE A 533 -25.47 -4.16 -8.68
CA ILE A 533 -26.30 -3.33 -9.59
C ILE A 533 -26.44 -4.00 -10.96
N VAL A 534 -25.35 -4.56 -11.51
CA VAL A 534 -25.37 -5.23 -12.80
C VAL A 534 -26.28 -6.46 -12.78
N PHE A 535 -26.16 -7.28 -11.73
CA PHE A 535 -26.98 -8.48 -11.56
C PHE A 535 -28.43 -8.18 -11.22
N LEU A 536 -28.66 -7.17 -10.39
CA LEU A 536 -30.00 -6.68 -10.10
C LEU A 536 -30.70 -6.20 -11.37
N THR A 537 -29.99 -5.50 -12.26
CA THR A 537 -30.55 -5.05 -13.55
C THR A 537 -31.02 -6.24 -14.40
N PHE A 538 -30.18 -7.28 -14.54
CA PHE A 538 -30.56 -8.50 -15.26
C PHE A 538 -31.71 -9.27 -14.57
N PHE A 539 -31.70 -9.33 -13.24
CA PHE A 539 -32.77 -9.95 -12.45
C PHE A 539 -34.09 -9.21 -12.63
N LEU A 540 -34.10 -7.87 -12.62
CA LEU A 540 -35.31 -7.07 -12.84
C LEU A 540 -35.87 -7.26 -14.26
N PHE A 541 -35.02 -7.38 -15.28
CA PHE A 541 -35.49 -7.74 -16.61
C PHE A 541 -36.08 -9.13 -16.66
N GLU A 542 -35.43 -10.13 -16.09
CA GLU A 542 -36.01 -11.47 -16.02
C GLU A 542 -37.37 -11.48 -15.29
N ALA A 543 -37.44 -10.83 -14.12
CA ALA A 543 -38.63 -10.74 -13.29
C ALA A 543 -39.81 -10.05 -13.99
N THR A 544 -39.55 -8.98 -14.75
CA THR A 544 -40.60 -8.20 -15.43
C THR A 544 -41.03 -8.82 -16.75
N THR A 545 -40.22 -9.70 -17.34
CA THR A 545 -40.43 -10.17 -18.72
C THR A 545 -40.81 -11.63 -18.83
N GLY A 546 -40.61 -12.40 -17.76
CA GLY A 546 -40.83 -13.85 -17.74
C GLY A 546 -39.82 -14.64 -18.56
N ALA A 547 -38.90 -13.97 -19.26
CA ALA A 547 -37.83 -14.60 -20.02
C ALA A 547 -36.76 -15.12 -19.05
N ARG A 548 -36.50 -16.43 -19.12
CA ARG A 548 -35.63 -17.11 -18.16
C ARG A 548 -34.17 -16.94 -18.55
N ALA A 549 -33.41 -16.22 -17.74
CA ALA A 549 -31.97 -16.16 -17.89
C ALA A 549 -31.32 -17.38 -17.20
N HIS A 550 -30.46 -18.08 -17.93
CA HIS A 550 -29.73 -19.24 -17.43
C HIS A 550 -28.61 -18.76 -16.48
N PRO A 551 -28.31 -19.47 -15.36
CA PRO A 551 -27.25 -19.06 -14.43
C PRO A 551 -25.89 -18.78 -15.07
N ALA A 552 -25.54 -19.53 -16.12
CA ALA A 552 -24.32 -19.30 -16.91
C ALA A 552 -24.24 -17.88 -17.49
N GLN A 553 -25.36 -17.25 -17.82
CA GLN A 553 -25.40 -15.91 -18.40
C GLN A 553 -25.04 -14.84 -17.36
N TYR A 554 -25.49 -15.01 -16.12
CA TYR A 554 -25.07 -14.15 -15.01
C TYR A 554 -23.57 -14.32 -14.71
N ILE A 555 -23.06 -15.56 -14.76
CA ILE A 555 -21.62 -15.82 -14.59
C ILE A 555 -20.81 -15.10 -15.67
N LEU A 556 -21.18 -15.24 -16.95
CA LEU A 556 -20.48 -14.58 -18.06
C LEU A 556 -20.50 -13.06 -17.94
N LEU A 557 -21.67 -12.49 -17.61
CA LEU A 557 -21.82 -11.06 -17.39
C LEU A 557 -20.94 -10.57 -16.25
N GLY A 558 -20.91 -11.30 -15.13
CA GLY A 558 -20.09 -10.96 -13.98
C GLY A 558 -18.59 -11.13 -14.22
N LEU A 559 -18.17 -12.14 -14.98
CA LEU A 559 -16.79 -12.29 -15.43
C LEU A 559 -16.36 -11.13 -16.32
N ALA A 560 -17.24 -10.63 -17.21
CA ALA A 560 -16.95 -9.43 -17.98
C ALA A 560 -16.72 -8.21 -17.07
N GLN A 561 -17.48 -8.07 -15.98
CA GLN A 561 -17.24 -7.00 -14.99
C GLN A 561 -15.89 -7.14 -14.28
N VAL A 562 -15.46 -8.37 -13.97
CA VAL A 562 -14.14 -8.59 -13.35
C VAL A 562 -13.01 -8.29 -14.34
N ILE A 563 -13.16 -8.72 -15.60
CA ILE A 563 -12.17 -8.48 -16.67
C ILE A 563 -12.02 -6.98 -16.95
N PHE A 564 -13.09 -6.19 -16.83
CA PHE A 564 -12.99 -4.74 -16.97
C PHE A 564 -11.89 -4.13 -16.08
N TYR A 565 -11.79 -4.52 -14.82
CA TYR A 565 -10.73 -4.01 -13.93
C TYR A 565 -9.32 -4.37 -14.40
N LEU A 566 -9.15 -5.57 -14.98
CA LEU A 566 -7.88 -5.99 -15.58
C LEU A 566 -7.54 -5.18 -16.83
N LEU A 567 -8.53 -4.87 -17.67
CA LEU A 567 -8.34 -4.04 -18.86
C LEU A 567 -7.93 -2.63 -18.46
N VAL A 568 -8.61 -2.01 -17.49
CA VAL A 568 -8.24 -0.68 -17.00
C VAL A 568 -6.82 -0.69 -16.48
N LEU A 569 -6.47 -1.64 -15.61
CA LEU A 569 -5.11 -1.75 -15.07
C LEU A 569 -4.07 -1.87 -16.20
N ALA A 570 -4.21 -2.85 -17.08
CA ALA A 570 -3.24 -3.14 -18.13
C ALA A 570 -3.08 -1.99 -19.15
N PHE A 571 -4.17 -1.33 -19.55
CA PHE A 571 -4.08 -0.22 -20.49
C PHE A 571 -3.62 1.08 -19.81
N SER A 572 -4.00 1.30 -18.55
CA SER A 572 -3.64 2.54 -17.84
C SER A 572 -2.13 2.69 -17.63
N GLU A 573 -1.41 1.57 -17.52
CA GLU A 573 0.06 1.53 -17.45
C GLU A 573 0.74 2.00 -18.75
N HIS A 574 0.01 2.13 -19.87
CA HIS A 574 0.58 2.47 -21.17
C HIS A 574 0.02 3.76 -21.78
N VAL A 575 -1.30 3.97 -21.71
CA VAL A 575 -1.98 5.10 -22.37
C VAL A 575 -2.60 6.10 -21.38
N GLY A 576 -2.38 5.91 -20.08
CA GLY A 576 -2.96 6.73 -19.02
C GLY A 576 -4.37 6.29 -18.62
N PHE A 577 -4.79 6.75 -17.43
CA PHE A 577 -6.02 6.31 -16.78
C PHE A 577 -7.29 6.64 -17.57
N GLU A 578 -7.46 7.88 -18.00
CA GLU A 578 -8.70 8.38 -18.62
C GLU A 578 -9.02 7.64 -19.95
N ALA A 579 -8.02 7.43 -20.80
CA ALA A 579 -8.15 6.71 -22.06
C ALA A 579 -8.41 5.21 -21.84
N ALA A 580 -7.66 4.59 -20.91
CA ALA A 580 -7.83 3.18 -20.56
C ALA A 580 -9.21 2.89 -19.98
N PHE A 581 -9.68 3.73 -19.07
CA PHE A 581 -11.02 3.63 -18.48
C PHE A 581 -12.10 3.74 -19.55
N THR A 582 -12.06 4.78 -20.38
CA THR A 582 -13.08 5.04 -21.40
C THR A 582 -13.14 3.89 -22.42
N GLY A 583 -11.99 3.42 -22.91
CA GLY A 583 -11.93 2.30 -23.84
C GLY A 583 -12.48 1.00 -23.23
N ALA A 584 -12.07 0.66 -22.01
CA ALA A 584 -12.54 -0.55 -21.33
C ALA A 584 -14.03 -0.47 -20.96
N ALA A 585 -14.52 0.70 -20.56
CA ALA A 585 -15.91 0.94 -20.22
C ALA A 585 -16.80 0.80 -21.47
N VAL A 586 -16.46 1.46 -22.58
CA VAL A 586 -17.21 1.37 -23.85
C VAL A 586 -17.27 -0.07 -24.34
N ALA A 587 -16.14 -0.80 -24.31
CA ALA A 587 -16.10 -2.20 -24.71
C ALA A 587 -17.01 -3.08 -23.83
N THR A 588 -16.95 -2.91 -22.51
CA THR A 588 -17.69 -3.78 -21.58
C THR A 588 -19.18 -3.44 -21.53
N VAL A 589 -19.53 -2.16 -21.54
CA VAL A 589 -20.93 -1.70 -21.60
C VAL A 589 -21.56 -2.09 -22.93
N GLY A 590 -20.85 -1.91 -24.05
CA GLY A 590 -21.31 -2.35 -25.37
C GLY A 590 -21.56 -3.86 -25.43
N LEU A 591 -20.59 -4.66 -24.98
CA LEU A 591 -20.73 -6.11 -24.87
C LEU A 591 -21.95 -6.50 -24.01
N SER A 592 -22.10 -5.88 -22.84
CA SER A 592 -23.19 -6.19 -21.89
C SER A 592 -24.56 -5.78 -22.42
N GLY A 593 -24.66 -4.62 -23.09
CA GLY A 593 -25.90 -4.13 -23.69
C GLY A 593 -26.35 -4.99 -24.88
N ILE A 594 -25.43 -5.34 -25.79
CA ILE A 594 -25.69 -6.26 -26.91
C ILE A 594 -26.10 -7.64 -26.38
N TYR A 595 -25.43 -8.12 -25.34
CA TYR A 595 -25.77 -9.38 -24.69
C TYR A 595 -27.17 -9.35 -24.08
N ALA A 596 -27.55 -8.27 -23.38
CA ALA A 596 -28.90 -8.11 -22.86
C ALA A 596 -29.97 -8.07 -23.97
N ALA A 597 -29.71 -7.35 -25.07
CA ALA A 597 -30.63 -7.26 -26.20
C ALA A 597 -30.92 -8.63 -26.82
N THR A 598 -29.88 -9.45 -26.97
CA THR A 598 -29.95 -10.79 -27.57
C THR A 598 -30.58 -11.81 -26.64
N VAL A 599 -30.20 -11.85 -25.35
CA VAL A 599 -30.74 -12.81 -24.38
C VAL A 599 -32.24 -12.61 -24.12
N PHE A 600 -32.70 -11.35 -24.08
CA PHE A 600 -34.12 -11.03 -23.84
C PHE A 600 -34.93 -10.84 -25.13
N HIS A 601 -34.32 -11.10 -26.29
CA HIS A 601 -34.92 -10.92 -27.64
C HIS A 601 -35.64 -9.58 -27.82
N SER A 602 -35.09 -8.48 -27.27
CA SER A 602 -35.73 -7.17 -27.26
C SER A 602 -34.72 -6.03 -27.31
N LEU A 603 -34.78 -5.23 -28.38
CA LEU A 603 -33.91 -4.07 -28.57
C LEU A 603 -34.15 -2.99 -27.52
N TRP A 604 -35.41 -2.74 -27.14
CA TRP A 604 -35.75 -1.74 -26.12
C TRP A 604 -35.12 -2.08 -24.76
N ARG A 605 -35.14 -3.36 -24.37
CA ARG A 605 -34.49 -3.82 -23.13
C ARG A 605 -32.97 -3.74 -23.23
N GLY A 606 -32.41 -4.00 -24.41
CA GLY A 606 -31.00 -3.74 -24.70
C GLY A 606 -30.60 -2.28 -24.49
N VAL A 607 -31.43 -1.33 -24.94
CA VAL A 607 -31.20 0.11 -24.74
C VAL A 607 -31.29 0.49 -23.26
N ILE A 608 -32.30 -0.02 -22.53
CA ILE A 608 -32.39 0.22 -21.08
C ILE A 608 -31.19 -0.39 -20.35
N ALA A 609 -30.77 -1.61 -20.71
CA ALA A 609 -29.61 -2.27 -20.13
C ALA A 609 -28.32 -1.46 -20.39
N PHE A 610 -28.13 -1.00 -21.63
CA PHE A 610 -27.01 -0.16 -22.01
C PHE A 610 -26.99 1.13 -21.17
N ALA A 611 -28.13 1.83 -21.06
CA ALA A 611 -28.24 3.04 -20.24
C ALA A 611 -27.95 2.77 -18.74
N ALA A 612 -28.47 1.68 -18.19
CA ALA A 612 -28.21 1.28 -16.81
C ALA A 612 -26.73 0.95 -16.56
N PHE A 613 -26.08 0.22 -17.48
CA PHE A 613 -24.65 -0.06 -17.38
C PHE A 613 -23.81 1.19 -17.60
N SER A 614 -24.13 2.05 -18.57
CA SER A 614 -23.47 3.36 -18.71
C SER A 614 -23.54 4.17 -17.42
N ALA A 615 -24.70 4.21 -16.75
CA ALA A 615 -24.84 4.87 -15.45
C ALA A 615 -23.99 4.22 -14.36
N ALA A 616 -23.96 2.88 -14.29
CA ALA A 616 -23.13 2.14 -13.32
C ALA A 616 -21.62 2.36 -13.56
N TYR A 617 -21.18 2.43 -14.82
CA TYR A 617 -19.80 2.75 -15.16
C TYR A 617 -19.45 4.22 -14.92
N GLY A 618 -20.38 5.15 -15.20
CA GLY A 618 -20.23 6.55 -14.82
C GLY A 618 -20.10 6.74 -13.30
N LEU A 619 -20.84 5.95 -12.52
CA LEU A 619 -20.68 5.88 -11.07
C LEU A 619 -19.29 5.39 -10.66
N ILE A 620 -18.79 4.30 -11.28
CA ILE A 620 -17.41 3.84 -11.02
C ILE A 620 -16.42 4.96 -11.32
N TYR A 621 -16.56 5.62 -12.48
CA TYR A 621 -15.66 6.71 -12.86
C TYR A 621 -15.64 7.82 -11.80
N LEU A 622 -16.81 8.22 -11.32
CA LEU A 622 -16.94 9.22 -10.25
C LEU A 622 -16.28 8.74 -8.95
N LEU A 623 -16.47 7.48 -8.57
CA LEU A 623 -15.83 6.87 -7.39
C LEU A 623 -14.29 6.79 -7.53
N MET A 624 -13.78 6.59 -8.75
CA MET A 624 -12.33 6.53 -9.01
C MET A 624 -11.69 7.91 -8.90
N LYS A 625 -12.39 8.95 -9.37
CA LYS A 625 -11.89 10.33 -9.41
C LYS A 625 -12.11 11.10 -8.10
N SER A 626 -13.11 10.71 -7.32
CA SER A 626 -13.40 11.32 -6.03
C SER A 626 -12.63 10.64 -4.91
N GLU A 627 -11.65 11.34 -4.33
CA GLU A 627 -10.98 10.89 -3.11
C GLU A 627 -11.89 11.02 -1.88
N ASP A 628 -12.43 12.22 -1.66
CA ASP A 628 -13.10 12.55 -0.40
C ASP A 628 -14.58 12.14 -0.36
N TYR A 629 -15.28 12.14 -1.50
CA TYR A 629 -16.72 11.87 -1.56
C TYR A 629 -17.10 10.42 -1.86
N ALA A 630 -16.14 9.49 -1.90
CA ALA A 630 -16.40 8.11 -2.32
C ALA A 630 -17.46 7.41 -1.43
N LEU A 631 -17.40 7.62 -0.10
CA LEU A 631 -18.38 7.06 0.83
C LEU A 631 -19.79 7.66 0.62
N MET A 632 -19.86 8.97 0.38
CA MET A 632 -21.12 9.66 0.13
C MET A 632 -21.77 9.15 -1.17
N ILE A 633 -21.00 9.11 -2.26
CA ILE A 633 -21.46 8.63 -3.57
C ILE A 633 -21.92 7.17 -3.46
N GLY A 634 -21.13 6.31 -2.82
CA GLY A 634 -21.45 4.89 -2.66
C GLY A 634 -22.74 4.67 -1.84
N SER A 635 -22.88 5.35 -0.71
CA SER A 635 -24.06 5.20 0.18
C SER A 635 -25.35 5.73 -0.46
N VAL A 636 -25.32 6.90 -1.11
CA VAL A 636 -26.46 7.46 -1.84
C VAL A 636 -26.87 6.54 -2.98
N THR A 637 -25.90 5.98 -3.70
CA THR A 637 -26.18 5.07 -4.82
C THR A 637 -26.78 3.75 -4.33
N ALA A 638 -26.22 3.14 -3.27
CA ALA A 638 -26.77 1.93 -2.70
C ALA A 638 -28.21 2.14 -2.21
N PHE A 639 -28.48 3.26 -1.53
CA PHE A 639 -29.83 3.64 -1.10
C PHE A 639 -30.77 3.82 -2.30
N GLY A 640 -30.34 4.56 -3.32
CA GLY A 640 -31.11 4.76 -4.56
C GLY A 640 -31.42 3.46 -5.30
N ALA A 641 -30.44 2.54 -5.38
CA ALA A 641 -30.62 1.23 -5.99
C ALA A 641 -31.67 0.38 -5.25
N ILE A 642 -31.65 0.39 -3.92
CA ILE A 642 -32.67 -0.28 -3.09
C ILE A 642 -34.04 0.37 -3.31
N ALA A 643 -34.14 1.69 -3.25
CA ALA A 643 -35.39 2.43 -3.45
C ALA A 643 -36.01 2.15 -4.82
N LEU A 644 -35.19 2.14 -5.87
CA LEU A 644 -35.60 1.79 -7.23
C LEU A 644 -36.09 0.34 -7.31
N THR A 645 -35.37 -0.59 -6.67
CA THR A 645 -35.77 -2.01 -6.60
C THR A 645 -37.14 -2.16 -5.95
N MET A 646 -37.36 -1.51 -4.80
CA MET A 646 -38.65 -1.53 -4.10
C MET A 646 -39.77 -0.97 -4.99
N TYR A 647 -39.52 0.12 -5.70
CA TYR A 647 -40.50 0.74 -6.60
C TYR A 647 -40.86 -0.16 -7.79
N VAL A 648 -39.86 -0.73 -8.47
CA VAL A 648 -40.07 -1.57 -9.67
C VAL A 648 -40.71 -2.90 -9.30
N THR A 649 -40.32 -3.50 -8.18
CA THR A 649 -40.81 -4.82 -7.75
C THR A 649 -42.12 -4.79 -6.97
N ARG A 650 -42.71 -3.62 -6.70
CA ARG A 650 -43.94 -3.47 -5.90
C ARG A 650 -45.16 -4.25 -6.42
N LYS A 651 -45.18 -4.59 -7.72
CA LYS A 651 -46.28 -5.34 -8.37
C LYS A 651 -45.91 -6.80 -8.69
N LEU A 652 -44.74 -7.26 -8.24
CA LEU A 652 -44.24 -8.60 -8.55
C LEU A 652 -44.82 -9.64 -7.56
N ASP A 653 -45.31 -10.77 -8.05
CA ASP A 653 -45.71 -11.90 -7.20
C ASP A 653 -44.48 -12.74 -6.83
N TRP A 654 -44.05 -12.64 -5.57
CA TRP A 654 -42.86 -13.31 -5.05
C TRP A 654 -43.06 -14.80 -4.73
N TYR A 655 -44.31 -15.21 -4.52
CA TYR A 655 -44.66 -16.54 -4.00
C TYR A 655 -45.20 -17.49 -5.07
N GLY A 656 -45.35 -17.02 -6.32
CA GLY A 656 -45.74 -17.86 -7.44
C GLY A 656 -47.12 -18.49 -7.27
N GLY A 657 -48.07 -17.77 -6.65
CA GLY A 657 -49.38 -18.34 -6.36
C GLY A 657 -50.44 -17.34 -5.90
N ARG A 658 -51.32 -16.94 -6.83
CA ARG A 658 -52.63 -17.57 -7.01
C ARG A 658 -53.28 -17.05 -8.29
N ASP A 659 -53.78 -17.99 -9.09
CA ASP A 659 -54.77 -17.74 -10.13
C ASP A 659 -55.88 -16.84 -9.56
N LYS A 660 -56.05 -15.67 -10.17
CA LYS A 660 -57.24 -14.86 -9.94
C LYS A 660 -58.39 -15.56 -10.67
N ALA A 661 -59.23 -16.26 -9.91
CA ALA A 661 -60.60 -16.55 -10.30
C ALA A 661 -61.41 -15.25 -10.35
#